data_AF-A0A178AFT3-F1
#
_entry.id   AF-A0A178AFT3-F1
#
_cell.length_a   1.000
_cell.length_b   1.000
_cell.length_c   1.000
_cell.angle_alpha   90.00
_cell.angle_beta   90.00
_cell.angle_gamma   90.00
#
_symmetry.space_group_name_H-M   'P 1'
#
loop_
_entity.id
_entity.type
_entity.pdbx_description
1 polymer ?
#
loop_
_entity_poly.entity_id
_entity_poly.type
_entity_poly.pdbx_seq_one_letter_code
_entity_poly.pdbx_strand_id
1 'polypeptide(L)'
;MAHIGALPKIQRYITAHNDDGKAIFSKAFNEESKMKANDDGIAFALSFTTKGFPVDMENDKDLDVYGEYLKSPPGLVVSGGTVLRHVDIPPQTACTMHRTVSLDYGCVLEGEVELLLDSGEKRIMKRGDVAIQRGTMHQWINNSKDEWTRMLFVLQESKPLSIAGEKFGEHLAGMSGPSVFTNNSKSRTRPPLFAQATRAQRYNSLPIRTLRRLQLEKMALPVRTSARSPTSRLEEILDGSERIEELSDTDEEYEDMGIASPEEQANIAYLESVRIPIKEDYATETSNVEDATHKIILPFMEGNPNDFMLNAYGIPQLQRQQHAAFLKKTLGDYPPQFAMMDAARPWILYWGLQSMTALGLDIHPYQKRVAHTFALIQHPTGGYGGGYGQLPHLACTYAGVLSLAMAGGTATYDSIDRKNMWHFLGRMKQTDGGFTMCEGGEEDIRGAFCALVVLSLLNLPLDLPPDAPSRKDGLVSFTDRLGKWVSTCQSWDGGISAAPGNEAHGAYAFCGLGCLSILGPPTETLPQYLDMPLLIKWLSSRQCSPEGGYNGRTNKLVDGCYSHWVGGCWSLVEAATPSTSTINQLWNRPALARYILAACQEKRGGLKDKPGKSPDAYHTCYNLAGLSAAQHKYVYDSNVNKDIGSSNLGAPYHWKTDMGSEQRDVVWGPEDVVRTVHPVFIIPYRSVYECRRHFESSEVF
;
A
#
# COMPACT_ATOMS: atom_id res chain seq x y z
N MET A 1 31.08 -43.98 12.32
CA MET A 1 32.13 -43.18 11.65
C MET A 1 31.45 -41.97 11.03
N ALA A 2 31.78 -40.76 11.46
CA ALA A 2 31.15 -39.55 10.90
C ALA A 2 31.66 -39.28 9.47
N HIS A 3 30.68 -39.21 8.57
CA HIS A 3 30.64 -38.71 7.19
C HIS A 3 31.91 -38.18 6.51
N ILE A 4 32.31 -38.83 5.40
CA ILE A 4 32.83 -38.14 4.21
C ILE A 4 32.23 -38.84 2.97
N GLY A 5 31.10 -38.32 2.45
CA GLY A 5 30.69 -38.59 1.06
C GLY A 5 29.31 -39.22 0.80
N ALA A 6 28.43 -39.45 1.79
CA ALA A 6 27.07 -39.95 1.48
C ALA A 6 26.17 -38.86 0.87
N LEU A 7 26.47 -37.58 1.15
CA LEU A 7 25.85 -36.42 0.50
C LEU A 7 26.90 -35.63 -0.29
N PRO A 8 26.49 -34.91 -1.36
CA PRO A 8 27.39 -34.12 -2.19
C PRO A 8 28.23 -33.11 -1.38
N LYS A 9 29.42 -32.78 -1.87
CA LYS A 9 30.23 -31.70 -1.29
C LYS A 9 29.54 -30.35 -1.45
N ILE A 10 29.72 -29.46 -0.47
CA ILE A 10 29.17 -28.11 -0.52
C ILE A 10 30.22 -27.18 -1.11
N GLN A 11 29.88 -26.53 -2.22
CA GLN A 11 30.69 -25.47 -2.82
C GLN A 11 30.07 -24.11 -2.51
N ARG A 12 30.89 -23.17 -2.04
CA ARG A 12 30.54 -21.75 -1.91
C ARG A 12 31.37 -20.95 -2.91
N TYR A 13 30.71 -20.08 -3.68
CA TYR A 13 31.35 -19.16 -4.60
C TYR A 13 31.13 -17.75 -4.09
N ILE A 14 32.19 -17.07 -3.68
CA ILE A 14 32.14 -15.71 -3.14
C ILE A 14 32.46 -14.75 -4.28
N THR A 15 31.70 -13.67 -4.42
CA THR A 15 31.93 -12.62 -5.43
C THR A 15 32.57 -11.39 -4.80
N ALA A 16 33.46 -10.72 -5.54
CA ALA A 16 34.11 -9.47 -5.17
C ALA A 16 34.29 -8.58 -6.41
N HIS A 17 35.08 -7.51 -6.31
CA HIS A 17 35.44 -6.65 -7.45
C HIS A 17 36.96 -6.69 -7.68
N ASN A 18 37.39 -6.65 -8.95
CA ASN A 18 38.81 -6.44 -9.28
C ASN A 18 39.17 -4.95 -9.18
N ASP A 19 40.44 -4.61 -9.46
CA ASP A 19 40.95 -3.22 -9.41
C ASP A 19 40.24 -2.26 -10.38
N ASP A 20 39.60 -2.78 -11.43
CA ASP A 20 38.79 -2.01 -12.39
C ASP A 20 37.32 -1.82 -11.94
N GLY A 21 36.97 -2.28 -10.73
CA GLY A 21 35.60 -2.27 -10.21
C GLY A 21 34.66 -3.24 -10.93
N LYS A 22 35.18 -4.28 -11.60
CA LYS A 22 34.38 -5.32 -12.27
C LYS A 22 34.16 -6.50 -11.34
N ALA A 23 32.93 -7.03 -11.34
CA ALA A 23 32.57 -8.20 -10.56
C ALA A 23 33.38 -9.44 -10.99
N ILE A 24 33.94 -10.15 -10.02
CA ILE A 24 34.74 -11.38 -10.18
C ILE A 24 34.39 -12.39 -9.08
N PHE A 25 34.80 -13.65 -9.24
CA PHE A 25 34.82 -14.60 -8.12
C PHE A 25 36.07 -14.37 -7.26
N SER A 26 35.86 -14.17 -5.95
CA SER A 26 36.93 -14.06 -4.98
C SER A 26 37.65 -15.40 -4.82
N LYS A 27 38.99 -15.33 -4.82
CA LYS A 27 39.88 -16.48 -4.58
C LYS A 27 40.42 -16.50 -3.14
N ALA A 28 39.87 -15.67 -2.26
CA ALA A 28 40.34 -15.52 -0.88
C ALA A 28 40.21 -16.81 -0.05
N PHE A 29 39.29 -17.71 -0.41
CA PHE A 29 39.06 -18.97 0.29
C PHE A 29 38.87 -20.15 -0.66
N ASN A 30 39.13 -21.36 -0.16
CA ASN A 30 38.77 -22.58 -0.87
C ASN A 30 37.25 -22.69 -1.00
N GLU A 31 36.75 -23.01 -2.19
CA GLU A 31 35.32 -23.09 -2.50
C GLU A 31 34.59 -24.17 -1.68
N GLU A 32 35.27 -25.24 -1.26
CA GLU A 32 34.64 -26.29 -0.46
C GLU A 32 34.34 -25.79 0.97
N SER A 33 33.07 -25.84 1.37
CA SER A 33 32.67 -25.64 2.77
C SER A 33 32.85 -26.97 3.51
N LYS A 34 33.97 -27.09 4.23
CA LYS A 34 34.34 -28.34 4.88
C LYS A 34 33.41 -28.67 6.05
N MET A 35 32.85 -29.88 6.02
CA MET A 35 32.07 -30.45 7.10
C MET A 35 32.97 -30.92 8.25
N LYS A 36 32.57 -30.61 9.48
CA LYS A 36 33.23 -31.09 10.71
C LYS A 36 32.18 -31.64 11.67
N ALA A 37 32.31 -32.92 12.03
CA ALA A 37 31.44 -33.58 12.99
C ALA A 37 31.68 -33.09 14.43
N ASN A 38 30.60 -32.97 15.20
CA ASN A 38 30.65 -32.86 16.65
C ASN A 38 30.70 -34.26 17.30
N ASP A 39 30.66 -34.31 18.63
CA ASP A 39 30.73 -35.55 19.40
C ASP A 39 29.52 -36.48 19.17
N ASP A 40 28.36 -35.91 18.80
CA ASP A 40 27.14 -36.64 18.44
C ASP A 40 27.14 -37.15 16.99
N GLY A 41 28.21 -36.89 16.22
CA GLY A 41 28.34 -37.27 14.82
C GLY A 41 27.60 -36.36 13.83
N ILE A 42 26.92 -35.31 14.30
CA ILE A 42 26.29 -34.28 13.46
C ILE A 42 27.39 -33.38 12.90
N ALA A 43 27.42 -33.23 11.58
CA ALA A 43 28.46 -32.46 10.90
C ALA A 43 27.99 -31.06 10.52
N PHE A 44 28.85 -30.07 10.77
CA PHE A 44 28.59 -28.66 10.50
C PHE A 44 29.60 -28.11 9.49
N ALA A 45 29.14 -27.31 8.54
CA ALA A 45 30.00 -26.53 7.65
C ALA A 45 29.56 -25.06 7.66
N LEU A 46 30.46 -24.16 8.09
CA LEU A 46 30.26 -22.72 7.98
C LEU A 46 30.51 -22.30 6.52
N SER A 47 29.49 -21.77 5.85
CA SER A 47 29.58 -21.38 4.45
C SER A 47 29.76 -19.87 4.26
N PHE A 48 29.22 -19.04 5.14
CA PHE A 48 29.55 -17.61 5.18
C PHE A 48 29.08 -17.01 6.51
N THR A 49 29.72 -15.96 7.01
CA THR A 49 29.19 -15.19 8.14
C THR A 49 29.65 -13.73 8.07
N THR A 50 28.82 -12.85 8.61
CA THR A 50 29.04 -11.41 8.66
C THR A 50 29.00 -10.91 10.10
N LYS A 51 29.39 -9.66 10.33
CA LYS A 51 29.28 -8.99 11.64
C LYS A 51 28.82 -7.54 11.43
N GLY A 52 27.81 -7.12 12.19
CA GLY A 52 27.21 -5.79 12.07
C GLY A 52 26.19 -5.66 10.94
N PHE A 53 25.28 -4.69 11.09
CA PHE A 53 24.28 -4.35 10.09
C PHE A 53 24.15 -2.82 9.95
N PRO A 54 24.23 -2.25 8.73
CA PRO A 54 24.53 -2.93 7.46
C PRO A 54 25.94 -3.53 7.43
N VAL A 55 26.14 -4.59 6.64
CA VAL A 55 27.44 -5.24 6.47
C VAL A 55 28.37 -4.31 5.69
N ASP A 56 29.58 -4.10 6.19
CA ASP A 56 30.63 -3.34 5.51
C ASP A 56 31.42 -4.27 4.57
N MET A 57 31.14 -4.16 3.27
CA MET A 57 31.83 -4.90 2.21
C MET A 57 32.90 -4.03 1.51
N GLU A 58 33.17 -2.83 2.02
CA GLU A 58 34.18 -1.95 1.43
C GLU A 58 35.57 -2.57 1.58
N ASN A 59 36.31 -2.67 0.48
CA ASN A 59 37.64 -3.31 0.47
C ASN A 59 37.63 -4.73 1.05
N ASP A 60 36.55 -5.49 0.82
CA ASP A 60 36.39 -6.88 1.25
C ASP A 60 36.50 -7.09 2.77
N LYS A 61 36.19 -6.07 3.59
CA LYS A 61 36.24 -6.16 5.07
C LYS A 61 35.39 -7.30 5.65
N ASP A 62 34.27 -7.62 5.01
CA ASP A 62 33.41 -8.75 5.39
C ASP A 62 34.10 -10.10 5.15
N LEU A 63 34.97 -10.19 4.13
CA LEU A 63 35.80 -11.38 3.90
C LEU A 63 36.84 -11.55 5.00
N ASP A 64 37.44 -10.47 5.50
CA ASP A 64 38.37 -10.54 6.65
C ASP A 64 37.65 -11.09 7.90
N VAL A 65 36.45 -10.59 8.19
CA VAL A 65 35.59 -11.08 9.29
C VAL A 65 35.29 -12.57 9.10
N TYR A 66 34.89 -12.97 7.90
CA TYR A 66 34.60 -14.36 7.60
C TYR A 66 35.83 -15.26 7.75
N GLY A 67 36.99 -14.80 7.28
CA GLY A 67 38.26 -15.52 7.37
C GLY A 67 38.69 -15.80 8.82
N GLU A 68 38.46 -14.85 9.73
CA GLU A 68 38.69 -15.06 11.16
C GLU A 68 37.76 -16.12 11.75
N TYR A 69 36.48 -16.11 11.38
CA TYR A 69 35.50 -17.11 11.82
C TYR A 69 35.72 -18.51 11.21
N LEU A 70 36.40 -18.63 10.08
CA LEU A 70 36.83 -19.94 9.58
C LEU A 70 37.95 -20.56 10.44
N LYS A 71 38.81 -19.74 11.04
CA LYS A 71 39.87 -20.20 11.96
C LYS A 71 39.31 -20.47 13.36
N SER A 72 38.44 -19.58 13.83
CA SER A 72 37.80 -19.62 15.14
C SER A 72 36.28 -19.58 14.95
N PRO A 73 35.62 -20.75 14.76
CA PRO A 73 34.19 -20.81 14.50
C PRO A 73 33.37 -20.04 15.52
N PRO A 74 32.37 -19.25 15.08
CA PRO A 74 31.48 -18.56 16.01
C PRO A 74 30.63 -19.57 16.78
N GLY A 75 29.96 -19.06 17.82
CA GLY A 75 28.77 -19.74 18.37
C GLY A 75 27.70 -19.98 17.30
N LEU A 76 26.51 -20.42 17.70
CA LEU A 76 25.43 -20.60 16.72
C LEU A 76 25.04 -19.26 16.07
N VAL A 77 25.12 -18.16 16.83
CA VAL A 77 24.78 -16.80 16.37
C VAL A 77 26.02 -15.89 16.42
N VAL A 78 26.11 -14.94 15.49
CA VAL A 78 27.10 -13.84 15.51
C VAL A 78 26.39 -12.53 15.79
N SER A 79 26.83 -11.82 16.84
CA SER A 79 26.20 -10.55 17.23
C SER A 79 26.31 -9.50 16.12
N GLY A 80 25.17 -8.89 15.81
CA GLY A 80 24.95 -7.93 14.74
C GLY A 80 25.02 -8.49 13.33
N GLY A 81 25.26 -9.79 13.13
CA GLY A 81 25.54 -10.38 11.82
C GLY A 81 24.62 -11.53 11.43
N THR A 82 24.98 -12.19 10.33
CA THR A 82 24.31 -13.39 9.83
C THR A 82 25.26 -14.59 9.78
N VAL A 83 24.73 -15.80 9.93
CA VAL A 83 25.47 -17.06 9.82
C VAL A 83 24.78 -17.95 8.80
N LEU A 84 25.50 -18.35 7.75
CA LEU A 84 25.08 -19.36 6.78
C LEU A 84 25.82 -20.66 7.08
N ARG A 85 25.08 -21.71 7.47
CA ARG A 85 25.65 -23.00 7.88
C ARG A 85 24.90 -24.17 7.28
N HIS A 86 25.61 -25.20 6.90
CA HIS A 86 25.03 -26.49 6.54
C HIS A 86 25.21 -27.48 7.67
N VAL A 87 24.22 -28.35 7.88
CA VAL A 87 24.21 -29.36 8.93
C VAL A 87 23.80 -30.71 8.34
N ASP A 88 24.65 -31.72 8.49
CA ASP A 88 24.37 -33.11 8.14
C ASP A 88 24.04 -33.89 9.41
N ILE A 89 22.83 -34.45 9.46
CA ILE A 89 22.32 -35.22 10.58
C ILE A 89 22.33 -36.72 10.19
N PRO A 90 23.10 -37.58 10.89
CA PRO A 90 23.14 -39.00 10.61
C PRO A 90 21.77 -39.67 10.84
N PRO A 91 21.52 -40.84 10.23
CA PRO A 91 20.35 -41.66 10.55
C PRO A 91 20.26 -41.92 12.07
N GLN A 92 19.03 -42.00 12.58
CA GLN A 92 18.72 -42.31 13.99
C GLN A 92 19.42 -41.39 15.00
N THR A 93 19.64 -40.13 14.64
CA THR A 93 20.34 -39.15 15.47
C THR A 93 19.42 -37.98 15.79
N ALA A 94 19.45 -37.53 17.05
CA ALA A 94 18.78 -36.33 17.51
C ALA A 94 19.81 -35.34 18.04
N CYS A 95 19.72 -34.06 17.66
CA CYS A 95 20.50 -33.04 18.34
C CYS A 95 19.95 -32.79 19.74
N THR A 96 20.64 -32.01 20.57
CA THR A 96 20.09 -31.64 21.88
C THR A 96 18.98 -30.61 21.75
N MET A 97 17.97 -30.65 22.63
CA MET A 97 16.95 -29.62 22.75
C MET A 97 17.62 -28.28 23.14
N HIS A 98 17.52 -27.27 22.29
CA HIS A 98 18.23 -25.99 22.48
C HIS A 98 17.46 -24.78 21.96
N ARG A 99 17.91 -23.60 22.35
CA ARG A 99 17.38 -22.29 21.94
C ARG A 99 18.52 -21.31 21.70
N THR A 100 18.44 -20.59 20.59
CA THR A 100 19.30 -19.48 20.22
C THR A 100 18.52 -18.17 20.28
N VAL A 101 19.20 -17.06 20.57
CA VAL A 101 18.61 -15.72 20.47
C VAL A 101 18.79 -15.23 19.03
N SER A 102 18.06 -15.89 18.14
CA SER A 102 18.12 -15.65 16.71
C SER A 102 16.78 -15.91 16.03
N LEU A 103 16.68 -15.40 14.81
CA LEU A 103 15.73 -15.84 13.82
C LEU A 103 16.46 -16.77 12.85
N ASP A 104 16.03 -18.02 12.78
CA ASP A 104 16.67 -19.03 11.93
C ASP A 104 15.75 -19.47 10.80
N TYR A 105 16.31 -19.54 9.59
CA TYR A 105 15.67 -20.16 8.44
C TYR A 105 16.32 -21.53 8.21
N GLY A 106 15.67 -22.59 8.69
CA GLY A 106 16.13 -23.98 8.52
C GLY A 106 15.47 -24.64 7.33
N CYS A 107 16.19 -24.83 6.23
CA CYS A 107 15.70 -25.43 4.99
C CYS A 107 16.24 -26.85 4.82
N VAL A 108 15.38 -27.83 4.51
CA VAL A 108 15.81 -29.20 4.21
C VAL A 108 16.28 -29.27 2.75
N LEU A 109 17.56 -29.57 2.53
CA LEU A 109 18.13 -29.74 1.20
C LEU A 109 18.12 -31.20 0.73
N GLU A 110 18.28 -32.14 1.66
CA GLU A 110 18.36 -33.58 1.40
C GLU A 110 17.70 -34.35 2.54
N GLY A 111 17.02 -35.46 2.24
CA GLY A 111 16.39 -36.31 3.25
C GLY A 111 15.13 -35.72 3.90
N GLU A 112 14.83 -36.19 5.11
CA GLU A 112 13.73 -35.73 5.95
C GLU A 112 14.17 -35.62 7.43
N VAL A 113 13.57 -34.70 8.17
CA VAL A 113 13.90 -34.43 9.58
C VAL A 113 12.64 -34.07 10.35
N GLU A 114 12.51 -34.56 11.57
CA GLU A 114 11.46 -34.15 12.51
C GLU A 114 11.95 -32.95 13.33
N LEU A 115 11.15 -31.87 13.34
CA LEU A 115 11.27 -30.76 14.27
C LEU A 115 10.35 -31.03 15.46
N LEU A 116 10.94 -31.17 16.64
CA LEU A 116 10.24 -31.29 17.92
C LEU A 116 10.42 -29.99 18.73
N LEU A 117 9.32 -29.45 19.24
CA LEU A 117 9.29 -28.29 20.13
C LEU A 117 9.17 -28.71 21.60
N ASP A 118 9.51 -27.83 22.54
CA ASP A 118 9.37 -28.06 23.98
C ASP A 118 7.92 -28.23 24.44
N SER A 119 6.94 -27.76 23.66
CA SER A 119 5.51 -28.06 23.84
C SER A 119 5.14 -29.53 23.60
N GLY A 120 6.05 -30.32 22.99
CA GLY A 120 5.77 -31.68 22.52
C GLY A 120 5.23 -31.74 21.10
N GLU A 121 4.94 -30.60 20.47
CA GLU A 121 4.53 -30.55 19.06
C GLU A 121 5.66 -31.01 18.14
N LYS A 122 5.28 -31.79 17.12
CA LYS A 122 6.21 -32.40 16.16
C LYS A 122 5.77 -32.15 14.73
N ARG A 123 6.73 -31.92 13.84
CA ARG A 123 6.49 -31.86 12.39
C ARG A 123 7.63 -32.50 11.62
N ILE A 124 7.30 -33.44 10.74
CA ILE A 124 8.24 -33.98 9.77
C ILE A 124 8.37 -32.99 8.61
N MET A 125 9.61 -32.63 8.31
CA MET A 125 10.01 -31.75 7.21
C MET A 125 10.75 -32.55 6.15
N LYS A 126 10.42 -32.30 4.88
CA LYS A 126 10.99 -32.95 3.70
C LYS A 126 11.78 -31.95 2.87
N ARG A 127 12.58 -32.45 1.92
CA ARG A 127 13.33 -31.60 0.96
C ARG A 127 12.46 -30.46 0.41
N GLY A 128 12.94 -29.24 0.55
CA GLY A 128 12.27 -28.00 0.13
C GLY A 128 11.46 -27.31 1.22
N ASP A 129 11.14 -28.01 2.32
CA ASP A 129 10.45 -27.40 3.46
C ASP A 129 11.39 -26.48 4.24
N VAL A 130 10.81 -25.41 4.80
CA VAL A 130 11.54 -24.40 5.57
C VAL A 130 10.86 -24.20 6.92
N ALA A 131 11.64 -24.30 7.99
CA ALA A 131 11.26 -23.90 9.33
C ALA A 131 11.71 -22.47 9.59
N ILE A 132 10.78 -21.66 10.11
CA ILE A 132 11.06 -20.31 10.59
C ILE A 132 11.13 -20.37 12.12
N GLN A 133 12.34 -20.42 12.65
CA GLN A 133 12.58 -20.62 14.07
C GLN A 133 12.76 -19.27 14.76
N ARG A 134 11.80 -18.90 15.61
CA ARG A 134 11.71 -17.56 16.21
C ARG A 134 12.14 -17.62 17.68
N GLY A 135 13.41 -17.95 17.94
CA GLY A 135 13.92 -18.07 19.31
C GLY A 135 13.20 -19.13 20.16
N THR A 136 12.68 -20.19 19.53
CA THR A 136 11.96 -21.28 20.19
C THR A 136 12.92 -22.37 20.65
N MET A 137 12.57 -23.06 21.75
CA MET A 137 13.29 -24.29 22.11
C MET A 137 12.90 -25.38 21.12
N HIS A 138 13.89 -26.09 20.60
CA HIS A 138 13.66 -27.04 19.52
C HIS A 138 14.73 -28.13 19.48
N GLN A 139 14.36 -29.24 18.83
CA GLN A 139 15.20 -30.39 18.58
C GLN A 139 14.98 -30.90 17.15
N TRP A 140 16.09 -31.18 16.46
CA TRP A 140 16.12 -31.78 15.12
C TRP A 140 16.43 -33.26 15.24
N ILE A 141 15.55 -34.10 14.68
CA ILE A 141 15.64 -35.55 14.80
C ILE A 141 15.60 -36.17 13.40
N ASN A 142 16.67 -36.86 13.01
CA ASN A 142 16.62 -37.71 11.83
C ASN A 142 16.14 -39.11 12.24
N ASN A 143 14.85 -39.38 11.99
CA ASN A 143 14.20 -40.66 12.29
C ASN A 143 14.49 -41.75 11.23
N SER A 144 15.19 -41.42 10.15
CA SER A 144 15.54 -42.41 9.13
C SER A 144 16.45 -43.50 9.68
N LYS A 145 16.29 -44.73 9.18
CA LYS A 145 17.09 -45.88 9.61
C LYS A 145 18.46 -45.91 8.94
N ASP A 146 18.54 -45.40 7.72
CA ASP A 146 19.69 -45.52 6.80
C ASP A 146 20.00 -44.25 5.99
N GLU A 147 19.07 -43.30 5.86
CA GLU A 147 19.27 -42.07 5.06
C GLU A 147 19.77 -40.88 5.88
N TRP A 148 20.73 -40.15 5.31
CA TRP A 148 21.26 -38.90 5.87
C TRP A 148 20.35 -37.71 5.50
N THR A 149 20.30 -36.73 6.39
CA THR A 149 19.55 -35.49 6.16
C THR A 149 20.49 -34.29 6.17
N ARG A 150 20.36 -33.40 5.18
CA ARG A 150 21.06 -32.11 5.15
C ARG A 150 20.10 -30.96 5.31
N MET A 151 20.45 -30.06 6.22
CA MET A 151 19.79 -28.78 6.41
C MET A 151 20.72 -27.62 6.07
N LEU A 152 20.15 -26.54 5.53
CA LEU A 152 20.75 -25.23 5.43
C LEU A 152 20.12 -24.32 6.47
N PHE A 153 20.94 -23.67 7.28
CA PHE A 153 20.50 -22.66 8.24
C PHE A 153 21.06 -21.30 7.86
N VAL A 154 20.18 -20.30 7.85
CA VAL A 154 20.53 -18.88 7.88
C VAL A 154 20.08 -18.33 9.22
N LEU A 155 21.03 -17.97 10.09
CA LEU A 155 20.74 -17.41 11.41
C LEU A 155 21.02 -15.91 11.40
N GLN A 156 20.08 -15.14 11.95
CA GLN A 156 20.24 -13.70 12.19
C GLN A 156 20.02 -13.42 13.68
N GLU A 157 20.89 -12.62 14.29
CA GLU A 157 20.71 -12.20 15.69
C GLU A 157 19.33 -11.54 15.88
N SER A 158 18.62 -11.96 16.91
CA SER A 158 17.37 -11.32 17.34
C SER A 158 17.58 -10.60 18.68
N LYS A 159 16.63 -9.75 19.06
CA LYS A 159 16.57 -9.31 20.45
C LYS A 159 16.10 -10.50 21.31
N PRO A 160 16.59 -10.66 22.55
CA PRO A 160 16.03 -11.64 23.49
C PRO A 160 14.52 -11.49 23.59
N LEU A 161 13.80 -12.62 23.58
CA LEU A 161 12.34 -12.61 23.68
C LEU A 161 11.91 -12.38 25.12
N SER A 162 10.79 -11.71 25.31
CA SER A 162 10.11 -11.59 26.61
C SER A 162 8.69 -12.08 26.42
N ILE A 163 8.39 -13.27 26.95
CA ILE A 163 7.10 -13.94 26.79
C ILE A 163 6.71 -14.47 28.17
N ALA A 164 5.45 -14.29 28.57
CA ALA A 164 4.94 -14.66 29.90
C ALA A 164 5.76 -14.08 31.08
N GLY A 165 6.25 -12.84 30.95
CA GLY A 165 7.05 -12.17 31.98
C GLY A 165 8.50 -12.66 32.11
N GLU A 166 8.88 -13.73 31.40
CA GLU A 166 10.23 -14.26 31.40
C GLU A 166 11.04 -13.79 30.19
N LYS A 167 12.28 -13.37 30.45
CA LYS A 167 13.23 -13.01 29.39
C LYS A 167 14.00 -14.25 28.96
N PHE A 168 13.75 -14.70 27.74
CA PHE A 168 14.39 -15.88 27.17
C PHE A 168 15.73 -15.52 26.51
N GLY A 169 16.81 -16.06 27.10
CA GLY A 169 18.17 -16.01 26.57
C GLY A 169 18.55 -17.27 25.79
N GLU A 170 19.84 -17.38 25.44
CA GLU A 170 20.37 -18.60 24.82
C GLU A 170 20.36 -19.76 25.81
N HIS A 171 19.89 -20.92 25.37
CA HIS A 171 19.91 -22.15 26.13
C HIS A 171 20.49 -23.27 25.26
N LEU A 172 21.81 -23.41 25.33
CA LEU A 172 22.58 -24.42 24.61
C LEU A 172 22.88 -25.55 25.58
N ALA A 173 21.99 -26.54 25.69
CA ALA A 173 22.09 -27.64 26.64
C ALA A 173 23.29 -28.58 26.34
N GLY A 174 24.52 -28.11 26.51
CA GLY A 174 25.75 -28.89 26.35
C GLY A 174 26.32 -28.97 24.93
N MET A 175 25.79 -28.23 23.94
CA MET A 175 26.38 -28.18 22.59
C MET A 175 27.74 -27.46 22.63
N SER A 176 28.83 -28.22 22.44
CA SER A 176 30.21 -27.75 22.41
C SER A 176 30.52 -26.94 21.14
N GLY A 177 30.29 -25.63 21.18
CA GLY A 177 31.04 -24.67 20.36
C GLY A 177 32.46 -24.45 20.95
N PRO A 178 33.49 -24.12 20.16
CA PRO A 178 34.83 -23.88 20.71
C PRO A 178 34.80 -22.77 21.77
N SER A 179 35.26 -23.11 22.96
CA SER A 179 35.16 -22.35 24.21
C SER A 179 35.83 -20.96 24.15
N VAL A 180 35.09 -19.91 24.50
CA VAL A 180 35.64 -18.57 24.76
C VAL A 180 35.77 -18.33 26.28
N PHE A 181 36.97 -17.94 26.66
CA PHE A 181 37.44 -17.66 28.02
C PHE A 181 36.58 -16.61 28.75
N THR A 182 36.31 -16.89 30.03
CA THR A 182 35.88 -15.90 31.02
C THR A 182 37.03 -14.93 31.30
N ASN A 183 36.75 -13.62 31.27
CA ASN A 183 37.71 -12.64 31.77
C ASN A 183 37.09 -11.74 32.84
N ASN A 184 37.59 -11.93 34.05
CA ASN A 184 37.51 -11.03 35.18
C ASN A 184 38.17 -9.69 34.82
N SER A 185 37.51 -8.56 35.08
CA SER A 185 38.24 -7.38 35.54
C SER A 185 37.38 -6.50 36.44
N LYS A 186 37.93 -6.24 37.63
CA LYS A 186 37.46 -5.27 38.62
C LYS A 186 37.88 -3.85 38.22
N SER A 187 37.25 -2.90 38.91
CA SER A 187 37.63 -1.49 39.13
C SER A 187 36.94 -0.51 38.15
N ARG A 188 36.41 0.65 38.57
CA ARG A 188 36.63 1.42 39.81
C ARG A 188 35.52 2.48 39.92
N THR A 189 34.99 2.66 41.11
CA THR A 189 34.13 3.78 41.54
C THR A 189 34.92 5.08 41.67
N ARG A 190 34.33 6.22 41.29
CA ARG A 190 34.39 7.50 42.04
C ARG A 190 33.26 8.47 41.62
N PRO A 191 32.73 9.32 42.53
CA PRO A 191 31.44 10.01 42.39
C PRO A 191 31.61 11.57 42.38
N PRO A 192 30.60 12.40 42.77
CA PRO A 192 29.73 13.19 41.88
C PRO A 192 29.86 14.72 42.07
N LEU A 193 29.26 15.53 41.20
CA LEU A 193 29.03 16.97 41.47
C LEU A 193 27.68 17.45 40.91
N PHE A 194 26.78 17.85 41.84
CA PHE A 194 25.91 19.06 41.92
C PHE A 194 25.58 19.83 40.62
N ALA A 195 24.39 20.41 40.37
CA ALA A 195 23.34 20.92 41.25
C ALA A 195 22.05 21.32 40.46
N GLN A 196 20.93 21.34 41.21
CA GLN A 196 19.76 22.24 41.17
C GLN A 196 18.87 22.30 39.89
N ALA A 197 17.56 21.97 39.90
CA ALA A 197 16.40 22.38 40.73
C ALA A 197 15.60 23.56 40.14
N THR A 198 14.34 23.28 39.75
CA THR A 198 13.09 24.09 39.89
C THR A 198 11.94 23.19 39.36
N ARG A 199 11.00 22.63 40.14
CA ARG A 199 9.75 23.20 40.74
C ARG A 199 8.99 24.10 39.76
N ALA A 200 7.68 24.06 39.51
CA ALA A 200 6.47 23.43 40.07
C ALA A 200 5.42 23.44 38.91
N GLN A 201 4.30 22.71 38.88
CA GLN A 201 3.11 22.95 39.71
C GLN A 201 2.06 21.86 39.42
N ARG A 202 1.47 21.33 40.50
CA ARG A 202 0.22 20.55 40.51
C ARG A 202 -0.96 21.52 40.47
N TYR A 203 -2.07 21.11 39.85
CA TYR A 203 -3.40 21.58 40.24
C TYR A 203 -4.39 20.43 40.38
N ASN A 204 -5.28 20.64 41.34
CA ASN A 204 -6.10 19.70 42.08
C ASN A 204 -7.30 19.11 41.32
N SER A 205 -7.78 18.04 41.93
CA SER A 205 -8.92 17.18 41.66
C SER A 205 -10.30 17.68 42.18
N LEU A 206 -11.37 17.23 41.48
CA LEU A 206 -12.77 16.92 41.90
C LEU A 206 -13.84 18.05 42.03
N PRO A 207 -15.18 17.76 41.97
CA PRO A 207 -15.92 16.48 41.77
C PRO A 207 -17.15 16.45 40.80
N ILE A 208 -17.51 15.22 40.42
CA ILE A 208 -18.81 14.57 40.09
C ILE A 208 -20.12 15.42 40.11
N ARG A 209 -20.91 15.35 39.01
CA ARG A 209 -22.40 15.38 39.00
C ARG A 209 -23.03 14.53 37.88
N THR A 210 -23.67 13.43 38.31
CA THR A 210 -24.98 12.86 37.93
C THR A 210 -25.52 13.00 36.49
N LEU A 211 -25.56 11.88 35.73
CA LEU A 211 -26.39 11.70 34.53
C LEU A 211 -27.69 10.97 34.86
N ARG A 212 -28.80 11.49 34.35
CA ARG A 212 -30.14 10.89 34.39
C ARG A 212 -30.32 9.88 33.25
N ARG A 213 -30.92 8.77 33.64
CA ARG A 213 -31.46 7.63 32.89
C ARG A 213 -32.49 8.08 31.84
N LEU A 214 -32.37 7.61 30.60
CA LEU A 214 -33.48 7.48 29.64
C LEU A 214 -33.41 6.09 29.00
N GLN A 215 -34.43 5.28 29.28
CA GLN A 215 -34.71 3.99 28.67
C GLN A 215 -35.14 4.20 27.21
N LEU A 216 -34.64 3.37 26.30
CA LEU A 216 -35.32 3.05 25.05
C LEU A 216 -35.23 1.53 24.83
N GLU A 217 -36.38 0.90 24.96
CA GLU A 217 -36.66 -0.50 24.64
C GLU A 217 -36.41 -0.75 23.15
N LYS A 218 -35.77 -1.88 22.81
CA LYS A 218 -35.89 -2.46 21.47
C LYS A 218 -36.19 -3.95 21.56
N MET A 219 -37.21 -4.28 20.78
CA MET A 219 -37.90 -5.55 20.63
C MET A 219 -36.98 -6.66 20.11
N ALA A 220 -37.09 -7.82 20.75
CA ALA A 220 -36.61 -9.09 20.23
C ALA A 220 -37.60 -9.65 19.19
N LEU A 221 -37.07 -10.45 18.25
CA LEU A 221 -37.62 -11.67 17.60
C LEU A 221 -36.83 -11.97 16.30
N PRO A 222 -36.75 -13.21 15.78
CA PRO A 222 -36.74 -14.52 16.44
C PRO A 222 -35.60 -15.45 15.96
N VAL A 223 -35.09 -16.29 16.86
CA VAL A 223 -34.24 -17.44 16.52
C VAL A 223 -35.12 -18.57 15.99
N ARG A 224 -34.74 -19.17 14.86
CA ARG A 224 -35.30 -20.43 14.36
C ARG A 224 -34.23 -21.54 14.35
N THR A 225 -34.72 -22.70 14.74
CA THR A 225 -34.08 -23.93 15.22
C THR A 225 -33.59 -24.90 14.14
N SER A 226 -32.51 -25.63 14.42
CA SER A 226 -32.38 -27.10 14.20
C SER A 226 -31.12 -27.60 14.95
N ALA A 227 -31.24 -28.34 16.06
CA ALA A 227 -31.53 -29.77 16.23
C ALA A 227 -30.29 -30.70 16.19
N ARG A 228 -29.75 -31.07 17.37
CA ARG A 228 -29.79 -32.43 17.98
C ARG A 228 -28.69 -32.64 19.03
N SER A 229 -29.12 -33.14 20.19
CA SER A 229 -28.28 -33.65 21.29
C SER A 229 -27.91 -35.13 21.08
N PRO A 230 -26.81 -35.60 21.69
CA PRO A 230 -26.71 -36.98 22.16
C PRO A 230 -26.63 -37.05 23.70
N THR A 231 -27.69 -37.64 24.23
CA THR A 231 -27.88 -38.49 25.42
C THR A 231 -26.74 -38.77 26.42
N SER A 232 -27.19 -38.74 27.68
CA SER A 232 -26.70 -39.35 28.92
C SER A 232 -26.20 -40.79 28.84
N ARG A 233 -24.98 -41.03 29.35
CA ARG A 233 -24.63 -42.28 30.07
C ARG A 233 -23.37 -42.10 30.91
N LEU A 234 -23.44 -42.57 32.16
CA LEU A 234 -22.42 -42.70 33.20
C LEU A 234 -22.09 -41.46 34.05
N GLU A 235 -22.93 -41.26 35.07
CA GLU A 235 -22.46 -41.01 36.44
C GLU A 235 -22.02 -42.35 37.09
N GLU A 236 -21.25 -42.23 38.18
CA GLU A 236 -20.56 -43.25 38.98
C GLU A 236 -19.24 -43.70 38.33
N ILE A 237 -18.06 -43.51 38.92
CA ILE A 237 -17.62 -43.76 40.31
C ILE A 237 -16.37 -42.89 40.55
N LEU A 238 -16.25 -42.21 41.70
CA LEU A 238 -15.05 -42.20 42.57
C LEU A 238 -15.26 -41.32 43.83
N ASP A 239 -14.54 -41.71 44.87
CA ASP A 239 -14.80 -41.59 46.31
C ASP A 239 -14.42 -40.23 46.93
N GLY A 240 -15.13 -39.85 48.00
CA GLY A 240 -15.08 -38.55 48.67
C GLY A 240 -13.89 -38.35 49.62
N SER A 241 -12.67 -38.74 49.22
CA SER A 241 -11.47 -38.66 50.08
C SER A 241 -10.27 -37.91 49.50
N GLU A 242 -10.40 -37.18 48.39
CA GLU A 242 -9.38 -36.24 47.92
C GLU A 242 -9.90 -34.79 47.92
N ARG A 243 -10.08 -34.26 49.14
CA ARG A 243 -10.06 -32.80 49.35
C ARG A 243 -8.64 -32.33 49.16
N ILE A 244 -8.34 -31.72 48.02
CA ILE A 244 -7.16 -30.86 47.89
C ILE A 244 -7.56 -29.48 48.39
N GLU A 245 -6.76 -28.98 49.34
CA GLU A 245 -6.91 -27.70 50.05
C GLU A 245 -7.03 -26.52 49.07
N GLU A 246 -8.07 -25.71 49.29
CA GLU A 246 -8.11 -24.32 48.87
C GLU A 246 -6.96 -23.57 49.55
N LEU A 247 -5.92 -23.23 48.80
CA LEU A 247 -4.98 -22.18 49.18
C LEU A 247 -5.46 -20.87 48.59
N SER A 248 -5.90 -20.00 49.51
CA SER A 248 -6.33 -18.63 49.32
C SER A 248 -5.19 -17.69 48.90
N ASP A 249 -5.56 -16.78 47.99
CA ASP A 249 -5.08 -15.41 47.76
C ASP A 249 -3.58 -15.15 47.57
N THR A 250 -3.22 -14.68 46.38
CA THR A 250 -2.64 -13.32 46.22
C THR A 250 -2.77 -12.83 44.77
N ASP A 251 -3.55 -11.77 44.60
CA ASP A 251 -3.49 -10.74 43.54
C ASP A 251 -3.35 -11.21 42.08
N GLU A 252 -4.50 -11.51 41.49
CA GLU A 252 -4.73 -11.53 40.04
C GLU A 252 -4.51 -10.12 39.45
N GLU A 253 -3.32 -9.85 38.90
CA GLU A 253 -3.25 -8.99 37.72
C GLU A 253 -3.67 -9.83 36.51
N TYR A 254 -5.00 -10.01 36.34
CA TYR A 254 -5.52 -10.25 35.01
C TYR A 254 -5.14 -9.02 34.17
N GLU A 255 -4.12 -9.15 33.31
CA GLU A 255 -4.10 -8.33 32.11
C GLU A 255 -5.40 -8.67 31.38
N ASP A 256 -6.37 -7.76 31.51
CA ASP A 256 -7.59 -7.71 30.72
C ASP A 256 -7.18 -7.77 29.24
N MET A 257 -7.12 -8.99 28.69
CA MET A 257 -7.13 -9.23 27.25
C MET A 257 -8.52 -8.80 26.80
N GLY A 258 -8.70 -7.49 26.72
CA GLY A 258 -9.99 -6.83 26.59
C GLY A 258 -10.84 -7.53 25.54
N ILE A 259 -12.13 -7.70 25.85
CA ILE A 259 -13.11 -8.19 24.89
C ILE A 259 -12.98 -7.30 23.65
N ALA A 260 -12.70 -7.92 22.50
CA ALA A 260 -12.62 -7.22 21.21
C ALA A 260 -13.82 -6.27 21.11
N SER A 261 -13.55 -5.01 20.82
CA SER A 261 -14.60 -4.00 20.72
C SER A 261 -15.66 -4.45 19.70
N PRO A 262 -16.93 -4.01 19.82
CA PRO A 262 -17.95 -4.30 18.82
C PRO A 262 -17.51 -4.01 17.39
N GLU A 263 -16.71 -2.95 17.21
CA GLU A 263 -16.10 -2.53 15.95
C GLU A 263 -15.05 -3.53 15.43
N GLU A 264 -14.17 -4.04 16.29
CA GLU A 264 -13.21 -5.10 15.93
C GLU A 264 -13.91 -6.42 15.60
N GLN A 265 -14.94 -6.79 16.36
CA GLN A 265 -15.76 -7.97 16.07
C GLN A 265 -16.46 -7.83 14.71
N ALA A 266 -16.97 -6.63 14.38
CA ALA A 266 -17.56 -6.35 13.08
C ALA A 266 -16.53 -6.44 11.93
N ASN A 267 -15.28 -6.03 12.16
CA ASN A 267 -14.20 -6.21 11.18
C ASN A 267 -13.90 -7.70 10.94
N ILE A 268 -13.78 -8.50 12.00
CA ILE A 268 -13.54 -9.95 11.90
C ILE A 268 -14.68 -10.62 11.13
N ALA A 269 -15.93 -10.32 11.49
CA ALA A 269 -17.10 -10.86 10.80
C ALA A 269 -17.16 -10.45 9.32
N TYR A 270 -16.76 -9.21 8.99
CA TYR A 270 -16.66 -8.77 7.60
C TYR A 270 -15.64 -9.61 6.83
N LEU A 271 -14.43 -9.78 7.36
CA LEU A 271 -13.39 -10.59 6.72
C LEU A 271 -13.84 -12.05 6.53
N GLU A 272 -14.48 -12.64 7.54
CA GLU A 272 -15.05 -13.99 7.43
C GLU A 272 -16.11 -14.10 6.33
N SER A 273 -16.93 -13.06 6.14
CA SER A 273 -17.98 -13.05 5.11
C SER A 273 -17.45 -13.01 3.67
N VAL A 274 -16.20 -12.58 3.45
CA VAL A 274 -15.60 -12.42 2.11
C VAL A 274 -14.54 -13.46 1.77
N ARG A 275 -14.22 -14.38 2.69
CA ARG A 275 -13.03 -15.28 2.62
C ARG A 275 -13.01 -16.34 1.53
N ILE A 276 -14.14 -16.67 0.90
CA ILE A 276 -14.21 -17.82 -0.01
C ILE A 276 -14.89 -17.42 -1.33
N PRO A 277 -14.12 -17.01 -2.35
CA PRO A 277 -14.66 -16.93 -3.69
C PRO A 277 -15.02 -18.34 -4.19
N ILE A 278 -16.09 -18.43 -4.99
CA ILE A 278 -16.39 -19.66 -5.73
C ILE A 278 -15.17 -19.98 -6.60
N LYS A 279 -14.54 -21.13 -6.36
CA LYS A 279 -13.39 -21.57 -7.14
C LYS A 279 -13.83 -22.52 -8.24
N GLU A 280 -13.42 -22.22 -9.46
CA GLU A 280 -13.55 -23.13 -10.59
C GLU A 280 -12.43 -24.19 -10.55
N ASP A 281 -12.73 -25.41 -10.96
CA ASP A 281 -11.73 -26.51 -10.99
C ASP A 281 -10.68 -26.30 -12.10
N TYR A 282 -10.96 -25.44 -13.09
CA TYR A 282 -10.08 -25.21 -14.23
C TYR A 282 -9.08 -24.08 -13.97
N ALA A 283 -7.81 -24.44 -13.75
CA ALA A 283 -6.74 -23.48 -13.56
C ALA A 283 -6.32 -22.82 -14.89
N THR A 284 -6.29 -21.49 -14.90
CA THR A 284 -5.79 -20.65 -15.99
C THR A 284 -4.65 -19.75 -15.50
N GLU A 285 -3.96 -19.09 -16.42
CA GLU A 285 -2.99 -18.04 -16.03
C GLU A 285 -3.65 -16.99 -15.14
N THR A 286 -4.87 -16.54 -15.49
CA THR A 286 -5.66 -15.59 -14.72
C THR A 286 -5.93 -16.08 -13.29
N SER A 287 -6.48 -17.29 -13.12
CA SER A 287 -6.78 -17.80 -11.78
C SER A 287 -5.51 -18.03 -10.96
N ASN A 288 -4.41 -18.43 -11.61
CA ASN A 288 -3.13 -18.63 -10.94
C ASN A 288 -2.53 -17.31 -10.43
N VAL A 289 -2.59 -16.23 -11.22
CA VAL A 289 -2.10 -14.91 -10.77
C VAL A 289 -3.01 -14.27 -9.73
N GLU A 290 -4.32 -14.52 -9.79
CA GLU A 290 -5.28 -14.11 -8.77
C GLU A 290 -4.98 -14.82 -7.43
N ASP A 291 -4.85 -16.14 -7.43
CA ASP A 291 -4.49 -16.92 -6.24
C ASP A 291 -3.12 -16.51 -5.67
N ALA A 292 -2.15 -16.21 -6.53
CA ALA A 292 -0.85 -15.67 -6.09
C ALA A 292 -0.99 -14.28 -5.45
N THR A 293 -1.87 -13.43 -5.99
CA THR A 293 -2.15 -12.10 -5.44
C THR A 293 -2.82 -12.19 -4.09
N HIS A 294 -3.84 -13.05 -3.94
CA HIS A 294 -4.50 -13.31 -2.66
C HIS A 294 -3.52 -13.75 -1.56
N LYS A 295 -2.58 -14.65 -1.88
CA LYS A 295 -1.55 -15.11 -0.92
C LYS A 295 -0.69 -13.95 -0.37
N ILE A 296 -0.50 -12.89 -1.13
CA ILE A 296 0.32 -11.73 -0.73
C ILE A 296 -0.54 -10.67 -0.01
N ILE A 297 -1.79 -10.46 -0.44
CA ILE A 297 -2.67 -9.40 0.07
C ILE A 297 -3.37 -9.81 1.37
N LEU A 298 -3.87 -11.04 1.47
CA LEU A 298 -4.65 -11.49 2.63
C LEU A 298 -3.95 -11.30 3.98
N PRO A 299 -2.64 -11.53 4.14
CA PRO A 299 -1.96 -11.24 5.40
C PRO A 299 -2.05 -9.77 5.85
N PHE A 300 -2.16 -8.83 4.90
CA PHE A 300 -2.36 -7.41 5.22
C PHE A 300 -3.80 -7.12 5.61
N MET A 301 -4.77 -7.81 4.99
CA MET A 301 -6.20 -7.60 5.28
C MET A 301 -6.63 -8.25 6.61
N GLU A 302 -6.09 -9.42 6.93
CA GLU A 302 -6.45 -10.21 8.11
C GLU A 302 -5.56 -9.94 9.33
N GLY A 303 -4.44 -9.27 9.12
CA GLY A 303 -3.48 -8.98 10.16
C GLY A 303 -2.93 -7.57 10.04
N ASN A 304 -1.68 -7.42 10.45
CA ASN A 304 -0.97 -6.15 10.39
C ASN A 304 0.54 -6.43 10.27
N PRO A 305 1.01 -7.00 9.15
CA PRO A 305 2.40 -7.39 8.97
C PRO A 305 3.36 -6.19 9.04
N ASN A 306 2.80 -4.99 8.87
CA ASN A 306 3.55 -3.77 9.00
C ASN A 306 3.74 -3.29 10.44
N ASP A 307 2.99 -3.85 11.39
CA ASP A 307 2.96 -3.45 12.80
C ASP A 307 2.65 -1.95 12.97
N PHE A 308 1.71 -1.46 12.16
CA PHE A 308 1.22 -0.09 12.27
C PHE A 308 0.25 0.04 13.44
N MET A 309 0.19 1.23 14.06
CA MET A 309 -0.85 1.50 15.05
C MET A 309 -2.23 1.26 14.44
N LEU A 310 -3.10 0.52 15.13
CA LEU A 310 -4.46 0.26 14.69
C LEU A 310 -5.40 1.40 15.11
N ASN A 311 -6.43 1.66 14.31
CA ASN A 311 -7.54 2.53 14.69
C ASN A 311 -8.59 1.75 15.49
N ALA A 312 -9.67 2.42 15.90
CA ALA A 312 -10.74 1.82 16.71
C ALA A 312 -11.48 0.64 16.03
N TYR A 313 -11.23 0.39 14.74
CA TYR A 313 -11.84 -0.69 13.96
C TYR A 313 -10.87 -1.85 13.70
N GLY A 314 -9.71 -1.86 14.35
CA GLY A 314 -8.67 -2.88 14.16
C GLY A 314 -7.96 -2.79 12.81
N ILE A 315 -7.95 -1.63 12.16
CA ILE A 315 -7.28 -1.41 10.86
C ILE A 315 -6.07 -0.50 11.05
N PRO A 316 -4.95 -0.72 10.33
CA PRO A 316 -3.82 0.19 10.35
C PRO A 316 -4.21 1.65 10.11
N GLN A 317 -3.75 2.54 10.97
CA GLN A 317 -3.90 3.99 10.80
C GLN A 317 -3.13 4.49 9.58
N LEU A 318 -3.57 5.60 9.01
CA LEU A 318 -2.85 6.30 7.94
C LEU A 318 -1.49 6.79 8.44
N GLN A 319 -0.40 6.34 7.81
CA GLN A 319 0.98 6.65 8.17
C GLN A 319 1.40 8.04 7.65
N ARG A 320 0.67 9.08 8.08
CA ARG A 320 0.78 10.45 7.54
C ARG A 320 2.19 11.00 7.57
N GLN A 321 2.91 10.82 8.67
CA GLN A 321 4.25 11.38 8.84
C GLN A 321 5.23 10.73 7.85
N GLN A 322 5.13 9.42 7.65
CA GLN A 322 5.93 8.65 6.72
C GLN A 322 5.60 9.04 5.28
N HIS A 323 4.31 9.15 4.93
CA HIS A 323 3.88 9.62 3.60
C HIS A 323 4.32 11.06 3.33
N ALA A 324 4.25 11.95 4.33
CA ALA A 324 4.73 13.33 4.21
C ALA A 324 6.25 13.38 3.94
N ALA A 325 7.04 12.55 4.63
CA ALA A 325 8.48 12.44 4.39
C ALA A 325 8.79 11.91 2.99
N PHE A 326 8.06 10.90 2.53
CA PHE A 326 8.15 10.36 1.16
C PHE A 326 7.86 11.45 0.12
N LEU A 327 6.78 12.22 0.27
CA LEU A 327 6.37 13.25 -0.68
C LEU A 327 7.36 14.43 -0.75
N LYS A 328 7.99 14.80 0.38
CA LYS A 328 9.07 15.78 0.36
C LYS A 328 10.25 15.31 -0.48
N LYS A 329 10.57 14.01 -0.43
CA LYS A 329 11.60 13.40 -1.29
C LYS A 329 11.16 13.35 -2.76
N THR A 330 9.89 13.07 -3.03
CA THR A 330 9.30 13.08 -4.39
C THR A 330 9.43 14.42 -5.10
N LEU A 331 9.41 15.55 -4.37
CA LEU A 331 9.61 16.89 -4.94
C LEU A 331 11.08 17.37 -4.93
N GLY A 332 12.00 16.44 -4.64
CA GLY A 332 13.44 16.63 -4.66
C GLY A 332 14.09 16.13 -5.95
N ASP A 333 15.40 15.87 -5.88
CA ASP A 333 16.19 15.40 -7.01
C ASP A 333 16.12 13.88 -7.17
N TYR A 334 16.17 13.43 -8.42
CA TYR A 334 16.14 12.03 -8.79
C TYR A 334 17.49 11.59 -9.39
N PRO A 335 17.90 10.33 -9.16
CA PRO A 335 19.15 9.82 -9.72
C PRO A 335 18.98 9.50 -11.22
N PRO A 336 20.08 9.36 -12.00
CA PRO A 336 20.02 9.22 -13.46
C PRO A 336 19.16 8.06 -13.98
N GLN A 337 18.94 7.01 -13.19
CA GLN A 337 18.09 5.88 -13.55
C GLN A 337 16.62 6.27 -13.77
N PHE A 338 16.18 7.42 -13.24
CA PHE A 338 14.85 7.97 -13.47
C PHE A 338 14.71 8.72 -14.80
N ALA A 339 15.72 8.70 -15.67
CA ALA A 339 15.65 9.33 -17.00
C ALA A 339 14.45 8.82 -17.83
N MET A 340 14.01 7.57 -17.62
CA MET A 340 12.79 7.04 -18.26
C MET A 340 11.50 7.81 -17.90
N MET A 341 11.51 8.58 -16.82
CA MET A 341 10.39 9.42 -16.37
C MET A 341 10.52 10.88 -16.81
N ASP A 342 11.51 11.23 -17.65
CA ASP A 342 11.75 12.63 -18.04
C ASP A 342 10.55 13.25 -18.78
N ALA A 343 9.84 12.47 -19.59
CA ALA A 343 8.59 12.90 -20.24
C ALA A 343 7.40 13.07 -19.26
N ALA A 344 7.53 12.62 -18.03
CA ALA A 344 6.48 12.61 -17.01
C ALA A 344 6.79 13.53 -15.82
N ARG A 345 7.77 14.45 -15.92
CA ARG A 345 8.09 15.36 -14.80
C ARG A 345 6.90 16.23 -14.33
N PRO A 346 6.04 16.77 -15.21
CA PRO A 346 4.81 17.45 -14.80
C PRO A 346 3.93 16.58 -13.89
N TRP A 347 3.85 15.29 -14.20
CA TRP A 347 3.07 14.33 -13.42
C TRP A 347 3.65 14.10 -12.04
N ILE A 348 4.97 13.97 -11.90
CA ILE A 348 5.63 13.83 -10.60
C ILE A 348 5.32 15.02 -9.69
N LEU A 349 5.36 16.25 -10.24
CA LEU A 349 4.99 17.46 -9.50
C LEU A 349 3.52 17.44 -9.10
N TYR A 350 2.62 17.15 -10.04
CA TYR A 350 1.18 17.07 -9.78
C TYR A 350 0.87 16.03 -8.69
N TRP A 351 1.34 14.79 -8.84
CA TRP A 351 1.11 13.72 -7.88
C TRP A 351 1.66 14.05 -6.49
N GLY A 352 2.85 14.64 -6.43
CA GLY A 352 3.47 15.08 -5.18
C GLY A 352 2.63 16.15 -4.49
N LEU A 353 2.31 17.24 -5.19
CA LEU A 353 1.54 18.37 -4.65
C LEU A 353 0.13 17.96 -4.25
N GLN A 354 -0.57 17.21 -5.09
CA GLN A 354 -1.92 16.73 -4.83
C GLN A 354 -1.93 15.87 -3.56
N SER A 355 -1.03 14.90 -3.45
CA SER A 355 -0.90 14.06 -2.27
C SER A 355 -0.61 14.87 -1.00
N MET A 356 0.27 15.88 -1.09
CA MET A 356 0.57 16.76 0.03
C MET A 356 -0.68 17.52 0.47
N THR A 357 -1.47 18.07 -0.47
CA THR A 357 -2.72 18.76 -0.14
C THR A 357 -3.79 17.83 0.45
N ALA A 358 -3.90 16.60 -0.06
CA ALA A 358 -4.82 15.58 0.46
C ALA A 358 -4.46 15.19 1.91
N LEU A 359 -3.17 15.09 2.24
CA LEU A 359 -2.70 14.89 3.62
C LEU A 359 -2.80 16.14 4.51
N GLY A 360 -3.15 17.28 3.93
CA GLY A 360 -3.30 18.55 4.61
C GLY A 360 -2.00 19.33 4.86
N LEU A 361 -0.93 18.96 4.16
CA LEU A 361 0.37 19.64 4.23
C LEU A 361 0.33 20.99 3.51
N ASP A 362 1.16 21.92 3.99
CA ASP A 362 1.37 23.21 3.32
C ASP A 362 2.29 23.04 2.11
N ILE A 363 1.81 23.50 0.95
CA ILE A 363 2.55 23.48 -0.32
C ILE A 363 3.03 24.87 -0.76
N HIS A 364 2.72 25.94 -0.01
CA HIS A 364 3.15 27.30 -0.32
C HIS A 364 4.68 27.43 -0.56
N PRO A 365 5.56 26.72 0.18
CA PRO A 365 7.00 26.75 -0.09
C PRO A 365 7.43 26.33 -1.50
N TYR A 366 6.60 25.56 -2.21
CA TYR A 366 6.90 25.09 -3.57
C TYR A 366 6.38 26.04 -4.65
N GLN A 367 5.53 27.01 -4.33
CA GLN A 367 4.82 27.87 -5.30
C GLN A 367 5.76 28.46 -6.36
N LYS A 368 6.83 29.13 -5.94
CA LYS A 368 7.80 29.75 -6.87
C LYS A 368 8.54 28.73 -7.73
N ARG A 369 8.91 27.56 -7.17
CA ARG A 369 9.59 26.49 -7.90
C ARG A 369 8.67 25.84 -8.93
N VAL A 370 7.39 25.68 -8.60
CA VAL A 370 6.36 25.18 -9.52
C VAL A 370 6.18 26.15 -10.69
N ALA A 371 5.93 27.42 -10.40
CA ALA A 371 5.78 28.47 -11.43
C ALA A 371 7.01 28.54 -12.35
N HIS A 372 8.23 28.53 -11.77
CA HIS A 372 9.46 28.55 -12.54
C HIS A 372 9.65 27.29 -13.40
N THR A 373 9.34 26.10 -12.88
CA THR A 373 9.46 24.85 -13.65
C THR A 373 8.53 24.85 -14.86
N PHE A 374 7.27 25.27 -14.68
CA PHE A 374 6.30 25.31 -15.77
C PHE A 374 6.58 26.43 -16.77
N ALA A 375 7.09 27.58 -16.33
CA ALA A 375 7.54 28.64 -17.23
C ALA A 375 8.64 28.16 -18.19
N LEU A 376 9.53 27.25 -17.75
CA LEU A 376 10.60 26.69 -18.58
C LEU A 376 10.12 25.64 -19.58
N ILE A 377 9.05 24.89 -19.28
CA ILE A 377 8.58 23.77 -20.12
C ILE A 377 7.28 24.10 -20.87
N GLN A 378 6.78 25.33 -20.73
CA GLN A 378 5.71 25.87 -21.56
C GLN A 378 6.23 26.00 -22.99
N HIS A 379 5.54 25.35 -23.92
CA HIS A 379 5.96 25.34 -25.30
C HIS A 379 5.59 26.67 -25.99
N PRO A 380 6.45 27.26 -26.83
CA PRO A 380 6.17 28.54 -27.50
C PRO A 380 4.90 28.54 -28.38
N THR A 381 4.42 27.37 -28.82
CA THR A 381 3.19 27.22 -29.61
C THR A 381 1.98 26.76 -28.78
N GLY A 382 2.10 26.78 -27.46
CA GLY A 382 1.05 26.45 -26.49
C GLY A 382 1.16 25.05 -25.91
N GLY A 383 0.63 24.90 -24.69
CA GLY A 383 0.70 23.65 -23.93
C GLY A 383 2.02 23.48 -23.17
N TYR A 384 2.11 22.39 -22.42
CA TYR A 384 3.31 21.99 -21.68
C TYR A 384 3.81 20.64 -22.16
N GLY A 385 5.13 20.53 -22.32
CA GLY A 385 5.82 19.25 -22.55
C GLY A 385 6.20 18.56 -21.24
N GLY A 386 6.84 17.38 -21.34
CA GLY A 386 7.38 16.66 -20.18
C GLY A 386 8.65 17.30 -19.60
N GLY A 387 9.35 18.10 -20.39
CA GLY A 387 10.61 18.76 -20.03
C GLY A 387 10.96 19.89 -21.01
N TYR A 388 12.01 20.63 -20.74
CA TYR A 388 12.48 21.70 -21.62
C TYR A 388 12.79 21.15 -23.01
N GLY A 389 12.23 21.77 -24.06
CA GLY A 389 12.42 21.35 -25.45
C GLY A 389 11.60 20.13 -25.88
N GLN A 390 10.81 19.52 -25.00
CA GLN A 390 9.89 18.46 -25.40
C GLN A 390 8.60 19.03 -26.01
N LEU A 391 8.00 18.29 -26.94
CA LEU A 391 6.73 18.66 -27.57
C LEU A 391 5.61 18.80 -26.54
N PRO A 392 4.66 19.73 -26.75
CA PRO A 392 3.51 19.87 -25.86
C PRO A 392 2.63 18.64 -25.94
N HIS A 393 2.08 18.23 -24.79
CA HIS A 393 1.27 17.02 -24.66
C HIS A 393 0.12 17.28 -23.68
N LEU A 394 -1.10 16.83 -24.00
CA LEU A 394 -2.30 17.09 -23.20
C LEU A 394 -2.17 16.57 -21.77
N ALA A 395 -1.59 15.39 -21.57
CA ALA A 395 -1.32 14.85 -20.23
C ALA A 395 -0.41 15.76 -19.39
N CYS A 396 0.69 16.24 -19.98
CA CYS A 396 1.64 17.13 -19.33
C CYS A 396 1.01 18.52 -19.08
N THR A 397 0.18 18.96 -20.01
CA THR A 397 -0.58 20.20 -19.92
C THR A 397 -1.61 20.16 -18.79
N TYR A 398 -2.36 19.06 -18.68
CA TYR A 398 -3.27 18.79 -17.58
C TYR A 398 -2.53 18.82 -16.23
N ALA A 399 -1.45 18.04 -16.10
CA ALA A 399 -0.68 17.98 -14.87
C ALA A 399 -0.06 19.34 -14.51
N GLY A 400 0.39 20.11 -15.51
CA GLY A 400 0.93 21.44 -15.32
C GLY A 400 -0.09 22.46 -14.87
N VAL A 401 -1.24 22.53 -15.54
CA VAL A 401 -2.34 23.44 -15.16
C VAL A 401 -2.85 23.13 -13.76
N LEU A 402 -3.03 21.85 -13.41
CA LEU A 402 -3.44 21.48 -12.05
C LEU A 402 -2.38 21.81 -10.99
N SER A 403 -1.10 21.61 -11.30
CA SER A 403 0.00 21.98 -10.40
C SER A 403 0.06 23.49 -10.16
N LEU A 404 -0.11 24.30 -11.22
CA LEU A 404 -0.15 25.76 -11.15
C LEU A 404 -1.41 26.24 -10.41
N ALA A 405 -2.57 25.62 -10.65
CA ALA A 405 -3.80 25.89 -9.93
C ALA A 405 -3.64 25.66 -8.41
N MET A 406 -3.00 24.55 -8.01
CA MET A 406 -2.69 24.24 -6.61
C MET A 406 -1.65 25.18 -6.00
N ALA A 407 -0.57 25.50 -6.73
CA ALA A 407 0.46 26.43 -6.28
C ALA A 407 -0.12 27.83 -6.02
N GLY A 408 -1.09 28.24 -6.83
CA GLY A 408 -1.89 29.44 -6.63
C GLY A 408 -1.13 30.75 -6.82
N GLY A 409 -1.87 31.86 -6.66
CA GLY A 409 -1.37 33.22 -6.72
C GLY A 409 -1.33 33.83 -8.13
N THR A 410 -1.67 35.11 -8.22
CA THR A 410 -1.79 35.89 -9.46
C THR A 410 -0.59 35.73 -10.39
N ALA A 411 0.64 35.90 -9.89
CA ALA A 411 1.84 35.76 -10.71
C ALA A 411 2.03 34.34 -11.30
N THR A 412 1.58 33.31 -10.60
CA THR A 412 1.58 31.93 -11.11
C THR A 412 0.53 31.76 -12.21
N TYR A 413 -0.68 32.29 -11.99
CA TYR A 413 -1.76 32.21 -12.97
C TYR A 413 -1.45 33.01 -14.24
N ASP A 414 -0.89 34.21 -14.11
CA ASP A 414 -0.50 35.08 -15.21
C ASP A 414 0.68 34.53 -16.03
N SER A 415 1.40 33.53 -15.50
CA SER A 415 2.47 32.85 -16.26
C SER A 415 1.95 31.90 -17.34
N ILE A 416 0.65 31.58 -17.34
CA ILE A 416 0.03 30.67 -18.31
C ILE A 416 -0.33 31.45 -19.58
N ASP A 417 0.27 31.07 -20.71
CA ASP A 417 -0.07 31.63 -22.02
C ASP A 417 -1.40 31.03 -22.52
N ARG A 418 -2.51 31.65 -22.11
CA ARG A 418 -3.88 31.22 -22.46
C ARG A 418 -4.13 31.22 -23.96
N LYS A 419 -3.56 32.17 -24.70
CA LYS A 419 -3.81 32.31 -26.14
C LYS A 419 -3.16 31.17 -26.89
N ASN A 420 -1.87 30.92 -26.65
CA ASN A 420 -1.20 29.80 -27.29
C ASN A 420 -1.74 28.46 -26.79
N MET A 421 -2.12 28.35 -25.51
CA MET A 421 -2.84 27.18 -24.99
C MET A 421 -4.11 26.89 -25.79
N TRP A 422 -4.94 27.90 -26.05
CA TRP A 422 -6.15 27.75 -26.86
C TRP A 422 -5.85 27.28 -28.29
N HIS A 423 -4.83 27.84 -28.95
CA HIS A 423 -4.36 27.35 -30.25
C HIS A 423 -3.89 25.89 -30.20
N PHE A 424 -3.11 25.51 -29.17
CA PHE A 424 -2.66 24.13 -28.98
C PHE A 424 -3.82 23.15 -28.84
N LEU A 425 -4.79 23.44 -27.97
CA LEU A 425 -5.97 22.61 -27.81
C LEU A 425 -6.76 22.50 -29.13
N GLY A 426 -6.85 23.59 -29.90
CA GLY A 426 -7.50 23.61 -31.21
C GLY A 426 -6.86 22.66 -32.22
N ARG A 427 -5.53 22.52 -32.19
CA ARG A 427 -4.81 21.56 -33.02
C ARG A 427 -5.09 20.11 -32.62
N MET A 428 -5.39 19.86 -31.33
CA MET A 428 -5.67 18.51 -30.83
C MET A 428 -7.09 18.04 -31.14
N LYS A 429 -8.04 18.96 -31.39
CA LYS A 429 -9.44 18.62 -31.68
C LYS A 429 -9.57 17.86 -33.01
N GLN A 430 -10.11 16.65 -32.95
CA GLN A 430 -10.36 15.79 -34.12
C GLN A 430 -11.78 15.94 -34.68
N THR A 431 -11.97 15.44 -35.89
CA THR A 431 -13.18 15.63 -36.71
C THR A 431 -14.36 14.75 -36.27
N ASP A 432 -14.09 13.63 -35.60
CA ASP A 432 -15.08 12.75 -35.00
C ASP A 432 -15.59 13.27 -33.64
N GLY A 433 -14.88 14.23 -33.05
CA GLY A 433 -15.21 14.88 -31.79
C GLY A 433 -14.19 14.65 -30.67
N GLY A 434 -13.25 13.72 -30.81
CA GLY A 434 -12.23 13.45 -29.82
C GLY A 434 -11.06 14.44 -29.85
N PHE A 435 -9.99 14.08 -29.15
CA PHE A 435 -8.76 14.85 -29.05
C PHE A 435 -7.53 13.93 -29.07
N THR A 436 -6.53 14.28 -29.87
CA THR A 436 -5.22 13.63 -29.83
C THR A 436 -4.40 14.14 -28.66
N MET A 437 -3.53 13.30 -28.08
CA MET A 437 -2.69 13.65 -26.93
C MET A 437 -1.60 14.68 -27.27
N CYS A 438 -1.07 14.63 -28.48
CA CYS A 438 -0.13 15.59 -29.07
C CYS A 438 -0.26 15.57 -30.60
N GLU A 439 0.49 16.42 -31.31
CA GLU A 439 0.51 16.38 -32.77
C GLU A 439 1.06 15.04 -33.27
N GLY A 440 0.25 14.28 -34.02
CA GLY A 440 0.59 12.93 -34.48
C GLY A 440 0.53 11.85 -33.39
N GLY A 441 0.09 12.21 -32.17
CA GLY A 441 -0.14 11.27 -31.07
C GLY A 441 -1.45 10.50 -31.20
N GLU A 442 -1.68 9.61 -30.24
CA GLU A 442 -2.90 8.83 -30.14
C GLU A 442 -4.13 9.70 -29.83
N GLU A 443 -5.28 9.29 -30.36
CA GLU A 443 -6.59 9.81 -29.99
C GLU A 443 -7.28 8.84 -29.03
N ASP A 444 -7.47 9.28 -27.79
CA ASP A 444 -8.23 8.55 -26.81
C ASP A 444 -8.85 9.47 -25.75
N ILE A 445 -9.67 8.88 -24.88
CA ILE A 445 -10.51 9.62 -23.95
C ILE A 445 -9.72 10.43 -22.91
N ARG A 446 -8.43 10.10 -22.70
CA ARG A 446 -7.54 10.91 -21.84
C ARG A 446 -7.33 12.27 -22.47
N GLY A 447 -7.19 12.34 -23.80
CA GLY A 447 -7.04 13.59 -24.53
C GLY A 447 -8.26 14.48 -24.33
N ALA A 448 -9.45 13.92 -24.53
CA ALA A 448 -10.71 14.62 -24.30
C ALA A 448 -10.82 15.17 -22.86
N PHE A 449 -10.51 14.34 -21.86
CA PHE A 449 -10.60 14.73 -20.46
C PHE A 449 -9.59 15.81 -20.09
N CYS A 450 -8.33 15.62 -20.49
CA CYS A 450 -7.27 16.61 -20.25
C CYS A 450 -7.61 17.96 -20.91
N ALA A 451 -8.09 17.95 -22.15
CA ALA A 451 -8.47 19.16 -22.87
C ALA A 451 -9.62 19.91 -22.19
N LEU A 452 -10.70 19.22 -21.79
CA LEU A 452 -11.83 19.85 -21.12
C LEU A 452 -11.48 20.42 -19.74
N VAL A 453 -10.59 19.75 -18.99
CA VAL A 453 -10.11 20.28 -17.71
C VAL A 453 -9.37 21.60 -17.91
N VAL A 454 -8.48 21.67 -18.90
CA VAL A 454 -7.73 22.88 -19.22
C VAL A 454 -8.66 24.00 -19.72
N LEU A 455 -9.58 23.69 -20.66
CA LEU A 455 -10.57 24.66 -21.17
C LEU A 455 -11.41 25.26 -20.03
N SER A 456 -11.90 24.41 -19.12
CA SER A 456 -12.73 24.86 -18.00
C SER A 456 -11.92 25.65 -16.98
N LEU A 457 -10.78 25.16 -16.48
CA LEU A 457 -10.04 25.86 -15.42
C LEU A 457 -9.47 27.21 -15.88
N LEU A 458 -8.99 27.29 -17.12
CA LEU A 458 -8.38 28.52 -17.67
C LEU A 458 -9.38 29.48 -18.31
N ASN A 459 -10.68 29.15 -18.26
CA ASN A 459 -11.76 29.93 -18.88
C ASN A 459 -11.42 30.33 -20.33
N LEU A 460 -11.06 29.34 -21.15
CA LEU A 460 -10.73 29.56 -22.55
C LEU A 460 -12.01 29.61 -23.38
N PRO A 461 -12.06 30.36 -24.50
CA PRO A 461 -13.23 30.34 -25.38
C PRO A 461 -13.53 28.96 -25.93
N LEU A 462 -14.82 28.66 -26.08
CA LEU A 462 -15.26 27.39 -26.63
C LEU A 462 -15.18 27.35 -28.16
N ASP A 463 -15.22 28.50 -28.82
CA ASP A 463 -14.97 28.57 -30.26
C ASP A 463 -13.57 28.06 -30.57
N LEU A 464 -13.47 27.26 -31.62
CA LEU A 464 -12.18 26.75 -32.08
C LEU A 464 -11.31 27.90 -32.61
N PRO A 465 -9.98 27.82 -32.48
CA PRO A 465 -9.07 28.71 -33.21
C PRO A 465 -9.35 28.73 -34.71
N PRO A 466 -9.23 29.88 -35.42
CA PRO A 466 -9.46 29.95 -36.87
C PRO A 466 -8.57 28.99 -37.67
N ASP A 467 -7.39 28.68 -37.15
CA ASP A 467 -6.39 27.78 -37.71
C ASP A 467 -6.55 26.31 -37.24
N ALA A 468 -7.55 26.00 -36.40
CA ALA A 468 -7.82 24.63 -35.97
C ALA A 468 -8.17 23.75 -37.19
N PRO A 469 -7.45 22.63 -37.42
CA PRO A 469 -7.64 21.80 -38.61
C PRO A 469 -9.08 21.29 -38.78
N SER A 470 -9.74 20.92 -37.68
CA SER A 470 -11.11 20.39 -37.66
C SER A 470 -12.19 21.38 -38.08
N ARG A 471 -11.87 22.69 -38.18
CA ARG A 471 -12.78 23.68 -38.79
C ARG A 471 -13.07 23.39 -40.26
N LYS A 472 -12.13 22.77 -40.98
CA LYS A 472 -12.34 22.35 -42.39
C LYS A 472 -13.46 21.32 -42.54
N ASP A 473 -13.73 20.57 -41.48
CA ASP A 473 -14.78 19.55 -41.40
C ASP A 473 -16.07 20.07 -40.75
N GLY A 474 -16.19 21.39 -40.62
CA GLY A 474 -17.40 22.08 -40.17
C GLY A 474 -17.56 22.18 -38.66
N LEU A 475 -16.55 21.84 -37.86
CA LEU A 475 -16.58 22.07 -36.41
C LEU A 475 -16.32 23.55 -36.12
N VAL A 476 -17.05 24.11 -35.15
CA VAL A 476 -16.93 25.51 -34.72
C VAL A 476 -16.56 25.64 -33.25
N SER A 477 -16.85 24.63 -32.43
CA SER A 477 -16.61 24.61 -30.98
C SER A 477 -15.80 23.39 -30.53
N PHE A 478 -15.02 23.54 -29.45
CA PHE A 478 -14.33 22.44 -28.77
C PHE A 478 -15.25 21.32 -28.32
N THR A 479 -16.51 21.62 -28.03
CA THR A 479 -17.49 20.64 -27.55
C THR A 479 -18.24 19.95 -28.69
N ASP A 480 -18.05 20.36 -29.93
CA ASP A 480 -18.73 19.76 -31.07
C ASP A 480 -18.42 18.26 -31.15
N ARG A 481 -19.50 17.47 -31.27
CA ARG A 481 -19.50 15.99 -31.34
C ARG A 481 -18.89 15.27 -30.13
N LEU A 482 -18.32 15.99 -29.16
CA LEU A 482 -17.53 15.40 -28.07
C LEU A 482 -18.34 14.43 -27.19
N GLY A 483 -19.53 14.83 -26.73
CA GLY A 483 -20.37 13.94 -25.92
C GLY A 483 -20.77 12.67 -26.68
N LYS A 484 -21.00 12.77 -27.99
CA LYS A 484 -21.31 11.61 -28.84
C LYS A 484 -20.10 10.71 -29.05
N TRP A 485 -18.91 11.29 -29.20
CA TRP A 485 -17.66 10.53 -29.29
C TRP A 485 -17.34 9.79 -27.98
N VAL A 486 -17.56 10.43 -26.83
CA VAL A 486 -17.46 9.76 -25.51
C VAL A 486 -18.45 8.60 -25.41
N SER A 487 -19.68 8.79 -25.89
CA SER A 487 -20.71 7.73 -25.96
C SER A 487 -20.24 6.51 -26.76
N THR A 488 -19.51 6.68 -27.86
CA THR A 488 -18.98 5.56 -28.65
C THR A 488 -17.82 4.82 -27.99
N CYS A 489 -17.25 5.36 -26.91
CA CYS A 489 -16.26 4.67 -26.09
C CYS A 489 -16.89 3.74 -25.05
N GLN A 490 -18.22 3.76 -24.86
CA GLN A 490 -18.88 2.78 -23.99
C GLN A 490 -18.89 1.40 -24.68
N SER A 491 -18.37 0.38 -23.99
CA SER A 491 -18.26 -0.99 -24.48
C SER A 491 -19.51 -1.82 -24.15
N TRP A 492 -19.61 -2.98 -24.78
CA TRP A 492 -20.75 -3.90 -24.66
C TRP A 492 -20.98 -4.42 -23.22
N ASP A 493 -19.95 -4.44 -22.38
CA ASP A 493 -20.01 -4.87 -20.98
C ASP A 493 -20.37 -3.71 -20.02
N GLY A 494 -20.55 -2.50 -20.53
CA GLY A 494 -21.04 -1.31 -19.80
C GLY A 494 -19.98 -0.30 -19.43
N GLY A 495 -18.72 -0.72 -19.33
CA GLY A 495 -17.62 0.19 -19.04
C GLY A 495 -17.29 1.10 -20.21
N ILE A 496 -16.30 1.96 -20.02
CA ILE A 496 -15.83 2.89 -21.05
C ILE A 496 -14.37 2.57 -21.33
N SER A 497 -14.01 2.56 -22.59
CA SER A 497 -12.69 2.21 -23.09
C SER A 497 -11.92 3.45 -23.57
N ALA A 498 -10.66 3.25 -23.97
CA ALA A 498 -9.79 4.35 -24.43
C ALA A 498 -10.36 5.04 -25.68
N ALA A 499 -10.77 4.23 -26.64
CA ALA A 499 -11.35 4.62 -27.91
C ALA A 499 -12.37 3.54 -28.35
N PRO A 500 -13.26 3.84 -29.31
CA PRO A 500 -14.32 2.91 -29.72
C PRO A 500 -13.79 1.51 -30.07
N GLY A 501 -14.42 0.48 -29.47
CA GLY A 501 -14.06 -0.92 -29.68
C GLY A 501 -12.89 -1.46 -28.83
N ASN A 502 -12.21 -0.61 -28.06
CA ASN A 502 -11.24 -1.10 -27.06
C ASN A 502 -11.93 -1.73 -25.83
N GLU A 503 -11.14 -2.46 -25.04
CA GLU A 503 -11.59 -3.05 -23.77
C GLU A 503 -11.95 -1.97 -22.74
N ALA A 504 -13.03 -2.20 -21.99
CA ALA A 504 -13.43 -1.36 -20.87
C ALA A 504 -12.33 -1.22 -19.82
N HIS A 505 -12.13 -0.01 -19.29
CA HIS A 505 -11.10 0.22 -18.29
C HIS A 505 -11.47 1.34 -17.31
N GLY A 506 -11.19 1.14 -16.01
CA GLY A 506 -11.60 2.06 -14.95
C GLY A 506 -11.05 3.47 -15.14
N ALA A 507 -9.78 3.59 -15.53
CA ALA A 507 -9.16 4.89 -15.81
C ALA A 507 -9.86 5.66 -16.96
N TYR A 508 -10.26 4.94 -18.01
CA TYR A 508 -10.96 5.53 -19.16
C TYR A 508 -12.43 5.84 -18.81
N ALA A 509 -13.06 5.01 -17.98
CA ALA A 509 -14.38 5.29 -17.40
C ALA A 509 -14.41 6.58 -16.60
N PHE A 510 -13.42 6.80 -15.73
CA PHE A 510 -13.31 8.07 -15.03
C PHE A 510 -13.13 9.24 -16.00
N CYS A 511 -12.26 9.12 -17.00
CA CYS A 511 -12.05 10.19 -17.99
C CYS A 511 -13.34 10.52 -18.75
N GLY A 512 -14.10 9.51 -19.20
CA GLY A 512 -15.38 9.72 -19.89
C GLY A 512 -16.45 10.37 -19.01
N LEU A 513 -16.62 9.86 -17.78
CA LEU A 513 -17.53 10.44 -16.80
C LEU A 513 -17.14 11.88 -16.43
N GLY A 514 -15.84 12.13 -16.25
CA GLY A 514 -15.28 13.45 -16.00
C GLY A 514 -15.55 14.42 -17.14
N CYS A 515 -15.32 14.01 -18.40
CA CYS A 515 -15.65 14.80 -19.59
C CYS A 515 -17.12 15.24 -19.58
N LEU A 516 -18.03 14.29 -19.42
CA LEU A 516 -19.47 14.57 -19.43
C LEU A 516 -19.88 15.45 -18.23
N SER A 517 -19.23 15.30 -17.08
CA SER A 517 -19.45 16.14 -15.89
C SER A 517 -18.88 17.56 -16.01
N ILE A 518 -17.98 17.80 -16.97
CA ILE A 518 -17.51 19.15 -17.34
C ILE A 518 -18.45 19.79 -18.38
N LEU A 519 -18.98 18.99 -19.31
CA LEU A 519 -19.93 19.44 -20.34
C LEU A 519 -21.25 19.96 -19.75
N GLY A 520 -21.67 19.46 -18.59
CA GLY A 520 -22.93 19.87 -17.97
C GLY A 520 -23.26 19.10 -16.68
N PRO A 521 -24.44 19.35 -16.09
CA PRO A 521 -24.91 18.68 -14.89
C PRO A 521 -24.88 17.15 -15.07
N PRO A 522 -24.31 16.37 -14.12
CA PRO A 522 -24.22 14.90 -14.24
C PRO A 522 -25.58 14.21 -14.40
N THR A 523 -26.63 14.76 -13.79
CA THR A 523 -28.01 14.27 -13.91
C THR A 523 -28.58 14.39 -15.31
N GLU A 524 -27.97 15.19 -16.17
CA GLU A 524 -28.39 15.43 -17.56
C GLU A 524 -27.42 14.74 -18.53
N THR A 525 -26.12 15.03 -18.42
CA THR A 525 -25.13 14.60 -19.43
C THR A 525 -24.81 13.13 -19.35
N LEU A 526 -24.71 12.52 -18.15
CA LEU A 526 -24.41 11.10 -18.03
C LEU A 526 -25.51 10.22 -18.68
N PRO A 527 -26.81 10.35 -18.30
CA PRO A 527 -27.86 9.54 -18.92
C PRO A 527 -28.14 9.91 -20.38
N GLN A 528 -27.75 11.11 -20.84
CA GLN A 528 -27.88 11.49 -22.25
C GLN A 528 -26.95 10.68 -23.16
N TYR A 529 -25.73 10.37 -22.70
CA TYR A 529 -24.69 9.80 -23.55
C TYR A 529 -24.33 8.34 -23.21
N LEU A 530 -24.67 7.85 -22.02
CA LEU A 530 -24.26 6.54 -21.52
C LEU A 530 -25.47 5.69 -21.12
N ASP A 531 -25.36 4.38 -21.35
CA ASP A 531 -26.22 3.38 -20.70
C ASP A 531 -25.81 3.28 -19.22
N MET A 532 -26.48 4.07 -18.38
CA MET A 532 -26.18 4.17 -16.96
C MET A 532 -26.42 2.87 -16.18
N PRO A 533 -27.53 2.13 -16.36
CA PRO A 533 -27.72 0.83 -15.71
C PRO A 533 -26.57 -0.16 -16.01
N LEU A 534 -26.14 -0.26 -17.27
CA LEU A 534 -25.06 -1.17 -17.64
C LEU A 534 -23.70 -0.71 -17.09
N LEU A 535 -23.44 0.59 -17.10
CA LEU A 535 -22.24 1.18 -16.48
C LEU A 535 -22.18 0.94 -14.97
N ILE A 536 -23.29 1.14 -14.24
CA ILE A 536 -23.36 0.89 -12.80
C ILE A 536 -23.05 -0.58 -12.50
N LYS A 537 -23.61 -1.51 -13.29
CA LYS A 537 -23.31 -2.95 -13.16
C LYS A 537 -21.83 -3.23 -13.38
N TRP A 538 -21.24 -2.65 -14.42
CA TRP A 538 -19.81 -2.82 -14.73
C TRP A 538 -18.92 -2.26 -13.61
N LEU A 539 -19.15 -1.02 -13.17
CA LEU A 539 -18.41 -0.38 -12.08
C LEU A 539 -18.51 -1.18 -10.79
N SER A 540 -19.70 -1.69 -10.45
CA SER A 540 -19.91 -2.51 -9.26
C SER A 540 -19.07 -3.79 -9.30
N SER A 541 -18.99 -4.44 -10.46
CA SER A 541 -18.18 -5.65 -10.68
C SER A 541 -16.66 -5.44 -10.70
N ARG A 542 -16.18 -4.20 -10.49
CA ARG A 542 -14.74 -3.92 -10.34
C ARG A 542 -14.25 -4.09 -8.92
N GLN A 543 -15.13 -4.04 -7.91
CA GLN A 543 -14.70 -4.18 -6.52
C GLN A 543 -14.33 -5.65 -6.27
N CYS A 544 -13.06 -5.89 -5.96
CA CYS A 544 -12.52 -7.22 -5.74
C CYS A 544 -12.87 -7.71 -4.32
N SER A 545 -12.99 -9.01 -4.18
CA SER A 545 -13.24 -9.70 -2.91
C SER A 545 -12.36 -10.94 -2.89
N PRO A 546 -11.56 -11.16 -1.82
CA PRO A 546 -11.63 -10.52 -0.49
C PRO A 546 -10.87 -9.20 -0.33
N GLU A 547 -10.18 -8.68 -1.35
CA GLU A 547 -9.24 -7.57 -1.17
C GLU A 547 -9.91 -6.24 -0.84
N GLY A 548 -11.16 -6.01 -1.29
CA GLY A 548 -11.93 -4.80 -1.04
C GLY A 548 -11.57 -3.59 -1.92
N GLY A 549 -10.41 -3.62 -2.57
CA GLY A 549 -9.99 -2.66 -3.57
C GLY A 549 -10.65 -2.85 -4.94
N TYR A 550 -10.17 -2.11 -5.94
CA TYR A 550 -10.69 -2.18 -7.31
C TYR A 550 -9.67 -2.76 -8.28
N ASN A 551 -10.14 -3.56 -9.25
CA ASN A 551 -9.41 -3.80 -10.49
C ASN A 551 -9.80 -2.78 -11.57
N GLY A 552 -8.93 -2.65 -12.58
CA GLY A 552 -9.18 -1.74 -13.69
C GLY A 552 -10.14 -2.30 -14.74
N ARG A 553 -10.22 -3.62 -14.88
CA ARG A 553 -10.98 -4.31 -15.92
C ARG A 553 -11.25 -5.76 -15.49
N THR A 554 -12.24 -6.38 -16.12
CA THR A 554 -12.71 -7.73 -15.81
C THR A 554 -11.56 -8.75 -15.83
N ASN A 555 -11.53 -9.66 -14.85
CA ASN A 555 -10.51 -10.71 -14.72
C ASN A 555 -9.06 -10.22 -14.62
N LYS A 556 -8.85 -9.01 -14.10
CA LYS A 556 -7.53 -8.51 -13.71
C LYS A 556 -7.48 -8.26 -12.20
N LEU A 557 -6.24 -8.16 -11.72
CA LEU A 557 -5.93 -7.97 -10.31
C LEU A 557 -6.38 -6.60 -9.80
N VAL A 558 -6.65 -6.54 -8.50
CA VAL A 558 -6.79 -5.30 -7.73
C VAL A 558 -5.53 -4.42 -7.87
N ASP A 559 -5.69 -3.09 -7.84
CA ASP A 559 -4.59 -2.12 -7.79
C ASP A 559 -5.06 -0.83 -7.10
N GLY A 560 -4.24 -0.32 -6.19
CA GLY A 560 -4.49 0.87 -5.37
C GLY A 560 -4.76 2.16 -6.16
N CYS A 561 -4.29 2.30 -7.40
CA CYS A 561 -4.64 3.47 -8.20
C CYS A 561 -6.11 3.47 -8.65
N TYR A 562 -6.74 2.29 -8.78
CA TYR A 562 -8.18 2.20 -9.08
C TYR A 562 -9.06 2.61 -7.89
N SER A 563 -8.48 2.82 -6.71
CA SER A 563 -9.15 3.54 -5.63
C SER A 563 -9.66 4.90 -6.09
N HIS A 564 -8.90 5.62 -6.93
CA HIS A 564 -9.39 6.83 -7.59
C HIS A 564 -10.09 6.51 -8.91
N TRP A 565 -9.47 5.76 -9.81
CA TRP A 565 -10.00 5.63 -11.16
C TRP A 565 -11.36 4.92 -11.21
N VAL A 566 -11.65 3.99 -10.30
CA VAL A 566 -12.98 3.39 -10.17
C VAL A 566 -13.75 4.01 -9.00
N GLY A 567 -13.13 4.17 -7.82
CA GLY A 567 -13.81 4.79 -6.67
C GLY A 567 -14.28 6.23 -6.93
N GLY A 568 -13.52 7.00 -7.69
CA GLY A 568 -13.88 8.35 -8.15
C GLY A 568 -15.03 8.36 -9.16
N CYS A 569 -15.23 7.29 -9.95
CA CYS A 569 -16.41 7.19 -10.83
C CYS A 569 -17.70 7.23 -10.01
N TRP A 570 -17.73 6.57 -8.85
CA TRP A 570 -18.90 6.58 -7.98
C TRP A 570 -19.27 7.96 -7.47
N SER A 571 -18.28 8.83 -7.27
CA SER A 571 -18.52 10.23 -6.89
C SER A 571 -19.32 10.98 -7.97
N LEU A 572 -19.12 10.61 -9.25
CA LEU A 572 -19.82 11.20 -10.38
C LEU A 572 -21.17 10.53 -10.65
N VAL A 573 -21.20 9.19 -10.58
CA VAL A 573 -22.39 8.38 -10.85
C VAL A 573 -23.46 8.58 -9.77
N GLU A 574 -23.09 8.60 -8.49
CA GLU A 574 -24.06 8.83 -7.41
C GLU A 574 -24.74 10.20 -7.53
N ALA A 575 -24.02 11.23 -7.98
CA ALA A 575 -24.57 12.56 -8.20
C ALA A 575 -25.55 12.62 -9.38
N ALA A 576 -25.46 11.68 -10.33
CA ALA A 576 -26.39 11.55 -11.44
C ALA A 576 -27.63 10.69 -11.11
N THR A 577 -27.57 9.88 -10.04
CA THR A 577 -28.69 9.02 -9.63
C THR A 577 -29.66 9.75 -8.70
N PRO A 578 -30.98 9.77 -8.98
CA PRO A 578 -31.97 10.43 -8.12
C PRO A 578 -32.03 9.83 -6.70
N SER A 579 -32.12 10.70 -5.69
CA SER A 579 -32.23 10.35 -4.26
C SER A 579 -33.52 9.63 -3.87
N THR A 580 -34.45 9.44 -4.82
CA THR A 580 -35.73 8.72 -4.63
C THR A 580 -35.59 7.20 -4.71
N SER A 581 -34.42 6.69 -5.10
CA SER A 581 -34.14 5.27 -5.07
C SER A 581 -33.84 4.84 -3.62
N THR A 582 -34.45 3.74 -3.17
CA THR A 582 -34.12 3.03 -1.92
C THR A 582 -32.68 2.49 -1.87
N ILE A 583 -31.89 2.77 -2.90
CA ILE A 583 -30.50 2.35 -3.10
C ILE A 583 -29.58 3.40 -2.48
N ASN A 584 -29.41 3.37 -1.17
CA ASN A 584 -28.60 4.37 -0.46
C ASN A 584 -27.08 4.14 -0.57
N GLN A 585 -26.62 3.03 -1.15
CA GLN A 585 -25.19 2.70 -1.28
C GLN A 585 -24.94 1.89 -2.55
N LEU A 586 -24.33 2.49 -3.58
CA LEU A 586 -24.00 1.81 -4.84
C LEU A 586 -22.69 1.00 -4.78
N TRP A 587 -21.87 1.23 -3.74
CA TRP A 587 -20.52 0.69 -3.61
C TRP A 587 -20.10 0.59 -2.15
N ASN A 588 -19.13 -0.29 -1.86
CA ASN A 588 -18.67 -0.56 -0.52
C ASN A 588 -17.44 0.32 -0.19
N ARG A 589 -17.71 1.56 0.26
CA ARG A 589 -16.66 2.50 0.70
C ARG A 589 -15.79 1.95 1.83
N PRO A 590 -16.37 1.30 2.87
CA PRO A 590 -15.57 0.72 3.94
C PRO A 590 -14.53 -0.27 3.42
N ALA A 591 -14.91 -1.19 2.54
CA ALA A 591 -14.00 -2.16 1.94
C ALA A 591 -12.83 -1.49 1.21
N LEU A 592 -13.09 -0.43 0.44
CA LEU A 592 -12.03 0.32 -0.23
C LEU A 592 -11.09 0.98 0.79
N ALA A 593 -11.64 1.61 1.83
CA ALA A 593 -10.82 2.23 2.88
C ALA A 593 -9.97 1.18 3.61
N ARG A 594 -10.52 -0.02 3.89
CA ARG A 594 -9.76 -1.15 4.45
C ARG A 594 -8.58 -1.51 3.54
N TYR A 595 -8.81 -1.67 2.24
CA TYR A 595 -7.77 -2.02 1.28
C TYR A 595 -6.62 -1.00 1.27
N ILE A 596 -6.96 0.29 1.18
CA ILE A 596 -5.97 1.37 1.13
C ILE A 596 -5.14 1.42 2.41
N LEU A 597 -5.81 1.39 3.58
CA LEU A 597 -5.16 1.51 4.88
C LEU A 597 -4.38 0.24 5.24
N ALA A 598 -4.88 -0.95 4.93
CA ALA A 598 -4.24 -2.19 5.32
C ALA A 598 -3.14 -2.62 4.32
N ALA A 599 -3.42 -2.60 3.01
CA ALA A 599 -2.57 -3.24 2.00
C ALA A 599 -1.72 -2.26 1.19
N CYS A 600 -2.17 -1.03 0.97
CA CYS A 600 -1.48 -0.08 0.08
C CYS A 600 -0.43 0.79 0.78
N GLN A 601 -0.33 0.77 2.11
CA GLN A 601 0.66 1.57 2.85
C GLN A 601 2.04 0.91 2.89
N GLU A 602 3.11 1.72 2.77
CA GLU A 602 4.49 1.27 2.89
C GLU A 602 5.17 1.78 4.17
N LYS A 603 6.01 0.94 4.82
CA LYS A 603 6.65 1.27 6.11
C LYS A 603 7.49 2.55 6.07
N ARG A 604 8.13 2.80 4.93
CA ARG A 604 9.00 3.97 4.72
C ARG A 604 8.28 5.17 4.08
N GLY A 605 6.96 5.11 3.99
CA GLY A 605 6.14 6.16 3.37
C GLY A 605 5.85 5.92 1.89
N GLY A 606 4.87 6.67 1.38
CA GLY A 606 4.22 6.42 0.09
C GLY A 606 3.16 5.30 0.16
N LEU A 607 2.29 5.27 -0.85
CA LEU A 607 1.36 4.18 -1.10
C LEU A 607 1.68 3.52 -2.44
N LYS A 608 1.25 2.27 -2.59
CA LYS A 608 1.60 1.37 -3.71
C LYS A 608 0.36 0.80 -4.41
N ASP A 609 0.60 0.18 -5.56
CA ASP A 609 -0.36 -0.66 -6.29
C ASP A 609 -0.96 -1.73 -5.34
N LYS A 610 -0.12 -2.65 -4.89
CA LYS A 610 -0.48 -3.75 -3.99
C LYS A 610 0.75 -4.20 -3.19
N PRO A 611 0.57 -4.95 -2.10
CA PRO A 611 1.65 -5.70 -1.46
C PRO A 611 2.59 -6.40 -2.45
N GLY A 612 3.91 -6.31 -2.21
CA GLY A 612 4.94 -6.80 -3.12
C GLY A 612 5.41 -5.79 -4.19
N LYS A 613 4.73 -4.65 -4.35
CA LYS A 613 5.18 -3.54 -5.21
C LYS A 613 5.83 -2.42 -4.39
N SER A 614 6.71 -1.64 -5.02
CA SER A 614 7.29 -0.44 -4.42
C SER A 614 6.29 0.71 -4.45
N PRO A 615 6.31 1.63 -3.46
CA PRO A 615 5.52 2.85 -3.51
C PRO A 615 6.07 3.82 -4.55
N ASP A 616 5.18 4.64 -5.12
CA ASP A 616 5.54 5.72 -6.02
C ASP A 616 4.56 6.90 -5.86
N ALA A 617 4.87 8.02 -6.51
CA ALA A 617 4.07 9.24 -6.41
C ALA A 617 2.65 9.05 -7.00
N TYR A 618 2.54 8.30 -8.11
CA TYR A 618 1.28 8.04 -8.80
C TYR A 618 0.31 7.27 -7.90
N HIS A 619 0.73 6.13 -7.35
CA HIS A 619 -0.08 5.33 -6.44
C HIS A 619 -0.35 6.06 -5.12
N THR A 620 0.60 6.86 -4.63
CA THR A 620 0.36 7.72 -3.45
C THR A 620 -0.78 8.70 -3.70
N CYS A 621 -0.75 9.43 -4.82
CA CYS A 621 -1.77 10.38 -5.21
C CYS A 621 -3.15 9.72 -5.34
N TYR A 622 -3.23 8.63 -6.10
CA TYR A 622 -4.51 8.04 -6.44
C TYR A 622 -5.12 7.15 -5.36
N ASN A 623 -4.31 6.57 -4.46
CA ASN A 623 -4.84 5.98 -3.23
C ASN A 623 -5.40 7.06 -2.31
N LEU A 624 -4.72 8.21 -2.13
CA LEU A 624 -5.22 9.30 -1.27
C LEU A 624 -6.48 9.96 -1.85
N ALA A 625 -6.54 10.17 -3.16
CA ALA A 625 -7.75 10.66 -3.82
C ALA A 625 -8.91 9.65 -3.70
N GLY A 626 -8.62 8.35 -3.83
CA GLY A 626 -9.61 7.29 -3.60
C GLY A 626 -10.09 7.19 -2.16
N LEU A 627 -9.19 7.37 -1.18
CA LEU A 627 -9.54 7.44 0.24
C LEU A 627 -10.43 8.65 0.52
N SER A 628 -10.11 9.82 -0.06
CA SER A 628 -10.99 10.99 -0.01
C SER A 628 -12.37 10.67 -0.61
N ALA A 629 -12.45 9.87 -1.67
CA ALA A 629 -13.73 9.50 -2.26
C ALA A 629 -14.55 8.51 -1.41
N ALA A 630 -13.88 7.59 -0.73
CA ALA A 630 -14.54 6.71 0.25
C ALA A 630 -15.06 7.50 1.47
N GLN A 631 -14.30 8.51 1.92
CA GLN A 631 -14.57 9.26 3.14
C GLN A 631 -15.57 10.42 2.97
N HIS A 632 -15.87 10.84 1.73
CA HIS A 632 -16.74 12.00 1.49
C HIS A 632 -17.78 11.67 0.43
N LYS A 633 -19.01 12.14 0.67
CA LYS A 633 -20.09 12.07 -0.31
C LYS A 633 -20.12 13.36 -1.10
N TYR A 634 -19.98 13.27 -2.43
CA TYR A 634 -20.02 14.43 -3.31
C TYR A 634 -21.42 14.60 -3.89
N VAL A 635 -21.86 15.85 -3.96
CA VAL A 635 -23.18 16.21 -4.47
C VAL A 635 -23.02 17.36 -5.46
N TYR A 636 -23.75 17.26 -6.57
CA TYR A 636 -23.93 18.35 -7.50
C TYR A 636 -25.13 19.20 -7.08
N ASP A 637 -24.92 20.50 -6.91
CA ASP A 637 -25.98 21.46 -6.58
C ASP A 637 -25.74 22.76 -7.34
N SER A 638 -26.60 23.03 -8.33
CA SER A 638 -26.52 24.23 -9.19
C SER A 638 -26.62 25.54 -8.42
N ASN A 639 -26.97 25.51 -7.12
CA ASN A 639 -26.96 26.70 -6.27
C ASN A 639 -25.62 27.01 -5.61
N VAL A 640 -24.65 26.10 -5.66
CA VAL A 640 -23.31 26.29 -5.13
C VAL A 640 -22.50 27.16 -6.10
N ASN A 641 -21.83 28.21 -5.60
CA ASN A 641 -20.97 29.09 -6.41
C ASN A 641 -21.62 29.59 -7.71
N LYS A 642 -22.86 30.11 -7.65
CA LYS A 642 -23.60 30.62 -8.83
C LYS A 642 -22.83 31.65 -9.66
N ASP A 643 -21.89 32.33 -9.03
CA ASP A 643 -21.13 33.43 -9.61
C ASP A 643 -19.81 32.97 -10.27
N ILE A 644 -19.51 31.66 -10.28
CA ILE A 644 -18.31 31.05 -10.88
C ILE A 644 -18.75 30.08 -11.97
N GLY A 645 -18.03 30.08 -13.09
CA GLY A 645 -18.32 29.17 -14.21
C GLY A 645 -19.43 29.66 -15.13
N SER A 646 -19.81 30.94 -15.04
CA SER A 646 -20.97 31.48 -15.76
C SER A 646 -20.73 31.65 -17.27
N SER A 647 -19.47 31.74 -17.71
CA SER A 647 -19.13 31.97 -19.12
C SER A 647 -19.13 30.69 -19.96
N ASN A 648 -18.59 29.58 -19.45
CA ASN A 648 -18.52 28.29 -20.13
C ASN A 648 -18.09 27.14 -19.20
N LEU A 649 -18.47 25.91 -19.55
CA LEU A 649 -18.04 24.66 -18.87
C LEU A 649 -18.06 24.79 -17.34
N GLY A 650 -19.16 25.34 -16.80
CA GLY A 650 -19.31 25.75 -15.41
C GLY A 650 -19.74 24.64 -14.44
N ALA A 651 -20.23 23.51 -14.95
CA ALA A 651 -20.74 22.40 -14.13
C ALA A 651 -19.77 21.96 -13.01
N PRO A 652 -18.44 21.87 -13.22
CA PRO A 652 -17.51 21.50 -12.16
C PRO A 652 -17.52 22.43 -10.93
N TYR A 653 -17.95 23.68 -11.03
CA TYR A 653 -17.89 24.63 -9.91
C TYR A 653 -19.08 24.52 -8.94
N HIS A 654 -20.10 23.72 -9.30
CA HIS A 654 -21.32 23.48 -8.55
C HIS A 654 -21.28 22.21 -7.67
N TRP A 655 -20.11 21.60 -7.52
CA TRP A 655 -19.90 20.45 -6.65
C TRP A 655 -19.62 20.87 -5.21
N LYS A 656 -20.18 20.12 -4.25
CA LYS A 656 -19.88 20.24 -2.82
C LYS A 656 -19.80 18.86 -2.18
N THR A 657 -19.32 18.80 -0.93
CA THR A 657 -19.45 17.61 -0.09
C THR A 657 -20.68 17.70 0.80
N ASP A 658 -21.42 16.60 0.93
CA ASP A 658 -22.53 16.49 1.87
C ASP A 658 -21.98 16.29 3.29
N MET A 659 -22.17 17.30 4.13
CA MET A 659 -21.70 17.32 5.53
C MET A 659 -22.76 16.77 6.50
N GLY A 660 -23.97 16.45 6.01
CA GLY A 660 -25.15 16.18 6.84
C GLY A 660 -25.57 14.72 6.95
N SER A 661 -25.05 13.82 6.10
CA SER A 661 -25.31 12.39 6.24
C SER A 661 -24.28 11.76 7.18
N GLU A 662 -24.71 11.29 8.36
CA GLU A 662 -23.92 10.33 9.13
C GLU A 662 -23.56 9.17 8.18
N GLN A 663 -22.26 9.03 7.88
CA GLN A 663 -21.79 7.87 7.18
C GLN A 663 -21.96 6.69 8.14
N ARG A 664 -22.97 5.88 7.87
CA ARG A 664 -23.11 4.58 8.51
C ARG A 664 -21.94 3.70 8.06
N ASP A 665 -21.43 2.90 8.99
CA ASP A 665 -20.44 1.85 8.74
C ASP A 665 -19.04 2.35 8.33
N VAL A 666 -18.58 3.50 8.86
CA VAL A 666 -17.17 3.94 8.67
C VAL A 666 -16.19 3.00 9.37
N VAL A 667 -14.98 2.90 8.82
CA VAL A 667 -13.92 1.98 9.29
C VAL A 667 -12.59 2.70 9.51
N TRP A 668 -12.66 4.00 9.74
CA TRP A 668 -11.50 4.88 9.87
C TRP A 668 -11.73 5.87 11.01
N GLY A 669 -10.66 6.23 11.71
CA GLY A 669 -10.68 7.23 12.79
C GLY A 669 -10.45 8.65 12.27
N PRO A 670 -10.52 9.68 13.15
CA PRO A 670 -10.17 11.05 12.80
C PRO A 670 -8.75 11.20 12.22
N GLU A 671 -7.81 10.41 12.73
CA GLU A 671 -6.41 10.38 12.28
C GLU A 671 -6.23 9.79 10.87
N ASP A 672 -7.27 9.19 10.28
CA ASP A 672 -7.25 8.57 8.95
C ASP A 672 -7.94 9.44 7.87
N VAL A 673 -8.66 10.50 8.28
CA VAL A 673 -9.42 11.39 7.38
C VAL A 673 -8.50 12.26 6.51
N VAL A 674 -8.54 12.12 5.20
CA VAL A 674 -7.82 13.00 4.26
C VAL A 674 -8.69 14.20 3.88
N ARG A 675 -8.09 15.28 3.38
CA ARG A 675 -8.84 16.44 2.88
C ARG A 675 -9.65 16.07 1.64
N THR A 676 -10.76 16.78 1.46
CA THR A 676 -11.62 16.63 0.29
C THR A 676 -10.88 16.96 -1.00
N VAL A 677 -11.02 16.07 -1.98
CA VAL A 677 -10.49 16.21 -3.34
C VAL A 677 -11.65 16.46 -4.29
N HIS A 678 -11.52 17.45 -5.19
CA HIS A 678 -12.58 17.75 -6.15
C HIS A 678 -12.88 16.53 -7.05
N PRO A 679 -14.14 16.08 -7.18
CA PRO A 679 -14.44 14.80 -7.85
C PRO A 679 -14.13 14.81 -9.35
N VAL A 680 -14.13 16.00 -9.98
CA VAL A 680 -13.84 16.19 -11.41
C VAL A 680 -12.41 16.66 -11.72
N PHE A 681 -11.78 17.48 -10.87
CA PHE A 681 -10.46 18.09 -11.14
C PHE A 681 -9.32 17.51 -10.31
N ILE A 682 -9.62 16.63 -9.35
CA ILE A 682 -8.66 15.87 -8.54
C ILE A 682 -7.68 16.76 -7.75
N ILE A 683 -8.01 18.04 -7.55
CA ILE A 683 -7.25 18.99 -6.72
C ILE A 683 -8.16 19.59 -5.64
N PRO A 684 -7.64 20.33 -4.64
CA PRO A 684 -8.49 20.95 -3.62
C PRO A 684 -9.52 21.92 -4.21
N TYR A 685 -10.74 21.90 -3.66
CA TYR A 685 -11.83 22.80 -4.05
C TYR A 685 -11.42 24.28 -4.12
N ARG A 686 -10.66 24.73 -3.12
CA ARG A 686 -10.17 26.11 -3.06
C ARG A 686 -9.34 26.48 -4.29
N SER A 687 -8.41 25.61 -4.69
CA SER A 687 -7.53 25.82 -5.85
C SER A 687 -8.33 25.88 -7.16
N VAL A 688 -9.38 25.07 -7.28
CA VAL A 688 -10.31 25.11 -8.43
C VAL A 688 -10.98 26.47 -8.52
N TYR A 689 -11.56 26.95 -7.42
CA TYR A 689 -12.33 28.19 -7.40
C TYR A 689 -11.46 29.44 -7.59
N GLU A 690 -10.29 29.48 -6.92
CA GLU A 690 -9.36 30.61 -7.06
C GLU A 690 -8.80 30.71 -8.48
N CYS A 691 -8.43 29.58 -9.09
CA CYS A 691 -7.94 29.54 -10.47
C CYS A 691 -9.02 30.03 -11.46
N ARG A 692 -10.23 29.48 -11.39
CA ARG A 692 -11.31 29.86 -12.30
C ARG A 692 -11.70 31.33 -12.15
N ARG A 693 -11.88 31.83 -10.92
CA ARG A 693 -12.22 33.25 -10.67
C ARG A 693 -11.18 34.20 -11.25
N HIS A 694 -9.89 33.86 -11.11
CA HIS A 694 -8.82 34.67 -11.69
C HIS A 694 -9.01 34.85 -13.20
N PHE A 695 -9.22 33.75 -13.93
CA PHE A 695 -9.38 33.79 -15.38
C PHE A 695 -10.75 34.28 -15.88
N GLU A 696 -11.79 34.28 -15.03
CA GLU A 696 -13.06 34.95 -15.31
C GLU A 696 -13.00 36.46 -15.11
N SER A 697 -12.23 36.93 -14.13
CA SER A 697 -12.00 38.36 -13.90
C SER A 697 -11.01 39.00 -14.88
N SER A 698 -10.24 38.17 -15.58
CA SER A 698 -9.25 38.62 -16.56
C SER A 698 -9.95 38.96 -17.88
N GLU A 699 -10.03 40.25 -18.22
CA GLU A 699 -10.55 40.75 -19.52
C GLU A 699 -9.70 40.28 -20.73
N VAL A 700 -8.54 39.69 -20.47
CA VAL A 700 -7.52 39.37 -21.47
C VAL A 700 -7.73 37.96 -22.01
N PHE A 701 -8.43 37.87 -23.14
CA PHE A 701 -8.28 36.79 -24.11
C PHE A 701 -8.01 37.36 -25.50
#